data_AF-A0AAN7QAL1-F1
#
_entry.id   AF-A0AAN7QAL1-F1
#
_cell.length_a   1.000
_cell.length_b   1.000
_cell.length_c   1.000
_cell.angle_alpha   90.00
_cell.angle_beta   90.00
_cell.angle_gamma   90.00
#
_symmetry.space_group_name_H-M   'P 1'
#
loop_
_entity.id
_entity.type
_entity.pdbx_description
1 polymer ?
#
loop_
_entity_poly.entity_id
_entity_poly.type
_entity_poly.pdbx_seq_one_letter_code
_entity_poly.pdbx_strand_id
1 'polypeptide(L)'
;MYELPQWPNKNLVWTHEKFQLLDEPETFAQNVTLEEFLCSSENFPIKFPIDAVRCKILKNSVNAQVIENYINSAYPLIHENALQLYATFLLHKQQFGTLHEKKLYKNMSVLKFVDRLLSKRAVMFMGKFDQYILLDGTKGSGKWNLIGKDNNQSKLTLENCLSYDEIKLSVFLSVSSLSYFINNGTRKNYGKPAINRNNMENEGVIIGLIGARLRKIGVMEYEEMVITKTQNSEQNGYGLNKNSLHKVFAEFYEEPCFTYQQVLDLQNNILRFASLGNDTYFDNIVFSKRIALSIDTLLIEANERATLKNTTAYIHVVGIGLGVWKCSDHQQEVFVETFAKRLQALGNTITAISDIYFSYFEKVSTCGGYKSGDLMKIIDHPLGIRIFLGKRDPHNKLTGVDTGKLLIVSYAWDGNSLPGNEFWSGKLGSTGDSAAAASTQISEIHNPHINSKVCAANLRIVTILGLKMFKIPEWPVRPIWTEETLNALLKDAMNDAQKPVTLEELQEKSDKFPIKFPVDSVRCKTLINTVPKEKLEANINSVYPVIHENVLQLMLDFLYHKVRFGKEPEREIYKNMTVLELVERLLTKRAVSFLNDIDSYALLNGTRGFGQWERIGTDSETEKLNLKTCLSYDEIKLSVFLSVSSFTTFINDGNRYNCGVLNRVNVEPEGIIIGLIGTRFEKPDVMEYEEIVISESQNHQGNGYGILFLPTKHGLFSGFYGELSFVYHQALELKKTEPTRFTNLSENMLFDNKVYCKRIILSIETLLFEAQQRAKERCTTAFVHVVGLGLGVWKISPHQTSLFLDTFVKRLEVNGKHLNAVSDVVFAHFGHNGTVGGYKNNSIVAIPGHPNNGIKVQLSNRLPHTKMTGENEGKLLVVSYAWDGNALPGNEFWNGSLTASGDPAAASSTQIAELHNPHINSKVTAKNLRVAGPFGVISFSKYRDVAMLNSKM
;
A
#
# COMPACT_ATOMS: atom_id res chain seq x y z
N MET A 1 -12.75 -20.15 -34.69
CA MET A 1 -13.89 -19.40 -34.11
C MET A 1 -13.33 -18.55 -32.99
N TYR A 2 -13.45 -17.22 -33.06
CA TYR A 2 -13.11 -16.36 -31.92
C TYR A 2 -14.36 -16.22 -31.05
N GLU A 3 -14.31 -16.79 -29.85
CA GLU A 3 -15.27 -16.45 -28.81
C GLU A 3 -14.89 -15.10 -28.19
N LEU A 4 -15.87 -14.34 -27.69
CA LEU A 4 -15.57 -13.11 -26.92
C LEU A 4 -14.61 -13.43 -25.77
N PRO A 5 -13.59 -12.60 -25.51
CA PRO A 5 -12.59 -12.91 -24.49
C PRO A 5 -13.21 -12.84 -23.09
N GLN A 6 -12.80 -13.76 -22.21
CA GLN A 6 -12.98 -13.62 -20.78
C GLN A 6 -11.86 -12.72 -20.25
N TRP A 7 -12.04 -11.40 -20.36
CA TRP A 7 -11.04 -10.38 -19.98
C TRP A 7 -11.70 -9.33 -19.06
N PRO A 8 -10.99 -8.78 -18.06
CA PRO A 8 -9.62 -9.11 -17.64
C PRO A 8 -9.52 -10.47 -16.92
N ASN A 9 -8.35 -11.13 -17.02
CA ASN A 9 -8.09 -12.46 -16.44
C ASN A 9 -6.64 -12.67 -15.94
N LYS A 10 -5.85 -11.62 -15.80
CA LYS A 10 -4.46 -11.67 -15.33
C LYS A 10 -4.22 -10.64 -14.24
N ASN A 11 -3.26 -10.95 -13.36
CA ASN A 11 -2.77 -10.02 -12.35
C ASN A 11 -2.02 -8.87 -13.01
N LEU A 12 -2.20 -7.67 -12.46
CA LEU A 12 -1.50 -6.47 -12.93
C LEU A 12 -0.02 -6.52 -12.57
N VAL A 13 0.83 -6.18 -13.52
CA VAL A 13 2.27 -6.01 -13.31
C VAL A 13 2.61 -4.52 -13.31
N TRP A 14 3.05 -4.01 -12.17
CA TRP A 14 3.46 -2.61 -12.01
C TRP A 14 4.97 -2.48 -12.21
N THR A 15 5.39 -1.68 -13.19
CA THR A 15 6.80 -1.27 -13.31
C THR A 15 7.09 -0.19 -12.27
N HIS A 16 8.36 -0.05 -11.86
CA HIS A 16 8.78 0.96 -10.89
C HIS A 16 8.33 2.38 -11.30
N GLU A 17 8.52 2.76 -12.56
CA GLU A 17 8.08 4.06 -13.11
C GLU A 17 6.57 4.29 -13.03
N LYS A 18 5.74 3.26 -13.28
CA LYS A 18 4.29 3.38 -13.17
C LYS A 18 3.86 3.46 -11.71
N PHE A 19 4.55 2.75 -10.82
CA PHE A 19 4.31 2.79 -9.39
C PHE A 19 4.64 4.16 -8.80
N GLN A 20 5.67 4.86 -9.30
CA GLN A 20 6.00 6.23 -8.87
C GLN A 20 4.92 7.26 -9.20
N LEU A 21 4.02 7.00 -10.16
CA LEU A 21 2.89 7.89 -10.45
C LEU A 21 1.69 7.67 -9.51
N LEU A 22 1.75 6.63 -8.67
CA LEU A 22 0.76 6.32 -7.63
C LEU A 22 1.12 7.08 -6.34
N ASP A 23 0.69 8.33 -6.22
CA ASP A 23 0.84 9.13 -4.99
C ASP A 23 -0.35 8.92 -4.04
N GLU A 24 -0.12 8.99 -2.72
CA GLU A 24 -1.21 9.07 -1.74
C GLU A 24 -1.98 10.38 -1.89
N PRO A 25 -3.30 10.38 -1.60
CA PRO A 25 -3.99 11.64 -1.43
C PRO A 25 -3.41 12.34 -0.20
N GLU A 26 -2.93 13.58 -0.38
CA GLU A 26 -2.34 14.41 0.68
C GLU A 26 -3.27 14.54 1.91
N THR A 27 -4.59 14.42 1.68
CA THR A 27 -5.63 14.38 2.72
C THR A 27 -6.76 13.43 2.31
N PHE A 28 -7.38 12.73 3.28
CA PHE A 28 -8.58 11.93 3.03
C PHE A 28 -9.83 12.82 2.91
N ALA A 29 -10.74 12.47 2.01
CA ALA A 29 -12.00 13.19 1.83
C ALA A 29 -12.88 13.10 3.10
N GLN A 30 -13.04 14.21 3.80
CA GLN A 30 -13.88 14.32 5.00
C GLN A 30 -15.36 14.17 4.67
N ASN A 31 -16.18 13.92 5.68
CA ASN A 31 -17.63 13.94 5.50
C ASN A 31 -18.12 15.38 5.33
N VAL A 32 -19.15 15.56 4.51
CA VAL A 32 -19.74 16.86 4.17
C VAL A 32 -21.07 16.97 4.90
N THR A 33 -21.27 18.05 5.65
CA THR A 33 -22.56 18.34 6.28
C THR A 33 -23.59 18.77 5.25
N LEU A 34 -24.89 18.60 5.55
CA LEU A 34 -25.93 19.07 4.64
C LEU A 34 -25.81 20.59 4.37
N GLU A 35 -25.50 21.41 5.37
CA GLU A 35 -25.37 22.86 5.22
C GLU A 35 -24.24 23.25 4.26
N GLU A 36 -23.06 22.65 4.40
CA GLU A 36 -21.92 22.88 3.50
C GLU A 36 -22.23 22.47 2.06
N PHE A 37 -22.90 21.33 1.90
CA PHE A 37 -23.33 20.84 0.59
C PHE A 37 -24.33 21.79 -0.08
N LEU A 38 -25.34 22.26 0.67
CA LEU A 38 -26.34 23.20 0.16
C LEU A 38 -25.71 24.54 -0.22
N CYS A 39 -24.76 25.04 0.58
CA CYS A 39 -24.00 26.25 0.26
C CYS A 39 -23.23 26.07 -1.05
N SER A 40 -22.53 24.95 -1.22
CA SER A 40 -21.78 24.63 -2.44
C SER A 40 -22.71 24.52 -3.66
N SER A 41 -23.88 23.89 -3.49
CA SER A 41 -24.89 23.76 -4.54
C SER A 41 -25.49 25.12 -4.96
N GLU A 42 -25.78 26.01 -4.03
CA GLU A 42 -26.29 27.36 -4.33
C GLU A 42 -25.24 28.24 -5.04
N ASN A 43 -23.95 28.02 -4.74
CA ASN A 43 -22.86 28.75 -5.38
C ASN A 43 -22.43 28.16 -6.74
N PHE A 44 -23.03 27.05 -7.18
CA PHE A 44 -22.71 26.45 -8.47
C PHE A 44 -23.07 27.39 -9.64
N PRO A 45 -22.16 27.68 -10.58
CA PRO A 45 -22.31 28.80 -11.52
C PRO A 45 -23.36 28.58 -12.61
N ILE A 46 -23.79 27.34 -12.87
CA ILE A 46 -24.80 27.03 -13.87
C ILE A 46 -26.15 26.80 -13.21
N LYS A 47 -27.17 27.54 -13.67
CA LYS A 47 -28.54 27.43 -13.16
C LYS A 47 -29.08 26.00 -13.35
N PHE A 48 -29.57 25.42 -12.26
CA PHE A 48 -30.34 24.19 -12.30
C PHE A 48 -31.65 24.39 -13.07
N PRO A 49 -31.97 23.53 -14.05
CA PRO A 49 -33.23 23.58 -14.80
C PRO A 49 -34.48 23.41 -13.94
N ILE A 50 -34.39 22.61 -12.87
CA ILE A 50 -35.47 22.29 -11.94
C ILE A 50 -34.92 22.19 -10.51
N ASP A 51 -35.73 22.60 -9.53
CA ASP A 51 -35.37 22.46 -8.11
C ASP A 51 -35.93 21.18 -7.45
N ALA A 52 -36.88 20.50 -8.09
CA ALA A 52 -37.60 19.35 -7.49
C ALA A 52 -36.69 18.16 -7.10
N VAL A 53 -35.54 18.04 -7.75
CA VAL A 53 -34.53 17.01 -7.45
C VAL A 53 -33.44 17.49 -6.50
N ARG A 54 -33.42 18.78 -6.15
CA ARG A 54 -32.33 19.35 -5.36
C ARG A 54 -32.49 19.07 -3.87
N CYS A 55 -31.39 18.78 -3.18
CA CYS A 55 -31.34 18.51 -1.75
C CYS A 55 -32.00 19.63 -0.92
N LYS A 56 -31.93 20.89 -1.38
CA LYS A 56 -32.57 22.03 -0.72
C LYS A 56 -34.10 21.95 -0.66
N ILE A 57 -34.72 21.30 -1.65
CA ILE A 57 -36.17 21.07 -1.69
C ILE A 57 -36.49 19.74 -1.00
N LEU A 58 -35.68 18.71 -1.21
CA LEU A 58 -35.91 17.38 -0.63
C LEU A 58 -35.88 17.38 0.89
N LYS A 59 -35.10 18.25 1.54
CA LYS A 59 -35.08 18.35 3.02
C LYS A 59 -36.44 18.69 3.65
N ASN A 60 -37.40 19.16 2.85
CA ASN A 60 -38.77 19.43 3.31
C ASN A 60 -39.60 18.15 3.46
N SER A 61 -39.21 17.04 2.80
CA SER A 61 -39.95 15.77 2.79
C SER A 61 -39.09 14.56 3.16
N VAL A 62 -37.77 14.72 3.25
CA VAL A 62 -36.80 13.68 3.62
C VAL A 62 -35.97 14.18 4.79
N ASN A 63 -35.72 13.31 5.76
CA ASN A 63 -34.92 13.63 6.93
C ASN A 63 -33.50 14.11 6.53
N ALA A 64 -33.02 15.19 7.14
CA ALA A 64 -31.73 15.80 6.83
C ALA A 64 -30.55 14.81 6.96
N GLN A 65 -30.54 13.96 7.99
CA GLN A 65 -29.50 12.96 8.19
C GLN A 65 -29.48 11.91 7.07
N VAL A 66 -30.65 11.59 6.52
CA VAL A 66 -30.75 10.65 5.38
C VAL A 66 -30.16 11.28 4.12
N ILE A 67 -30.44 12.56 3.86
CA ILE A 67 -29.83 13.30 2.74
C ILE A 67 -28.31 13.40 2.91
N GLU A 68 -27.84 13.71 4.11
CA GLU A 68 -26.41 13.75 4.43
C GLU A 68 -25.74 12.40 4.24
N ASN A 69 -26.41 11.30 4.60
CA ASN A 69 -25.93 9.95 4.31
C ASN A 69 -25.81 9.70 2.80
N TYR A 70 -26.76 10.18 1.99
CA TYR A 70 -26.67 10.06 0.53
C TYR A 70 -25.49 10.84 -0.04
N ILE A 71 -25.30 12.09 0.41
CA ILE A 71 -24.16 12.94 0.02
C ILE A 71 -22.83 12.24 0.32
N ASN A 72 -22.69 11.70 1.54
CA ASN A 72 -21.47 11.05 2.02
C ASN A 72 -21.27 9.62 1.48
N SER A 73 -22.31 9.02 0.93
CA SER A 73 -22.23 7.73 0.26
C SER A 73 -21.62 7.79 -1.15
N ALA A 74 -21.39 8.99 -1.67
CA ALA A 74 -20.86 9.22 -3.01
C ALA A 74 -19.34 9.03 -3.07
N TYR A 75 -18.86 8.34 -4.11
CA TYR A 75 -17.44 8.25 -4.42
C TYR A 75 -17.20 7.91 -5.90
N PRO A 76 -16.05 8.33 -6.46
CA PRO A 76 -15.62 7.87 -7.77
C PRO A 76 -15.07 6.44 -7.72
N LEU A 77 -15.26 5.70 -8.80
CA LEU A 77 -14.90 4.30 -8.99
C LEU A 77 -14.07 4.14 -10.27
N ILE A 78 -13.00 3.35 -10.19
CA ILE A 78 -12.20 2.97 -11.36
C ILE A 78 -11.72 1.53 -11.25
N HIS A 79 -11.71 0.81 -12.37
CA HIS A 79 -11.16 -0.54 -12.43
C HIS A 79 -9.62 -0.52 -12.38
N GLU A 80 -9.02 -1.47 -11.66
CA GLU A 80 -7.56 -1.54 -11.47
C GLU A 80 -6.75 -1.55 -12.79
N ASN A 81 -7.20 -2.27 -13.81
CA ASN A 81 -6.61 -2.22 -15.16
C ASN A 81 -6.59 -0.80 -15.75
N ALA A 82 -7.64 0.00 -15.55
CA ALA A 82 -7.69 1.36 -16.05
C ALA A 82 -6.73 2.30 -15.29
N LEU A 83 -6.42 2.05 -14.02
CA LEU A 83 -5.35 2.78 -13.31
C LEU A 83 -3.99 2.58 -13.97
N GLN A 84 -3.68 1.34 -14.38
CA GLN A 84 -2.44 1.04 -15.07
C GLN A 84 -2.37 1.73 -16.45
N LEU A 85 -3.51 1.80 -17.15
CA LEU A 85 -3.63 2.58 -18.38
C LEU A 85 -3.38 4.07 -18.11
N TYR A 86 -3.89 4.63 -17.02
CA TYR A 86 -3.68 6.04 -16.67
C TYR A 86 -2.19 6.33 -16.45
N ALA A 87 -1.50 5.50 -15.67
CA ALA A 87 -0.05 5.63 -15.47
C ALA A 87 0.71 5.51 -16.81
N THR A 88 0.34 4.55 -17.65
CA THR A 88 0.97 4.35 -18.97
C THR A 88 0.72 5.54 -19.90
N PHE A 89 -0.49 6.10 -19.90
CA PHE A 89 -0.85 7.29 -20.66
C PHE A 89 -0.05 8.51 -20.23
N LEU A 90 0.10 8.75 -18.93
CA LEU A 90 0.88 9.88 -18.41
C LEU A 90 2.34 9.78 -18.84
N LEU A 91 2.99 8.62 -18.67
CA LEU A 91 4.36 8.40 -19.13
C LEU A 91 4.48 8.62 -20.65
N HIS A 92 3.54 8.07 -21.42
CA HIS A 92 3.52 8.24 -22.88
C HIS A 92 3.41 9.72 -23.27
N LYS A 93 2.51 10.49 -22.67
CA LYS A 93 2.32 11.91 -22.97
C LYS A 93 3.48 12.78 -22.49
N GLN A 94 4.14 12.43 -21.40
CA GLN A 94 5.37 13.10 -20.96
C GLN A 94 6.52 12.89 -21.98
N GLN A 95 6.59 11.73 -22.62
CA GLN A 95 7.66 11.42 -23.57
C GLN A 95 7.35 11.91 -25.00
N PHE A 96 6.14 11.67 -25.49
CA PHE A 96 5.76 11.83 -26.90
C PHE A 96 4.68 12.88 -27.15
N GLY A 97 4.10 13.48 -26.10
CA GLY A 97 3.08 14.52 -26.24
C GLY A 97 3.60 15.82 -26.85
N THR A 98 2.68 16.71 -27.17
CA THR A 98 2.98 18.10 -27.60
C THR A 98 3.66 18.88 -26.47
N LEU A 99 4.22 20.06 -26.79
CA LEU A 99 4.83 20.92 -25.76
C LEU A 99 3.85 21.27 -24.64
N HIS A 100 2.57 21.49 -24.98
CA HIS A 100 1.51 21.80 -24.02
C HIS A 100 1.15 20.58 -23.15
N GLU A 101 1.03 19.40 -23.76
CA GLU A 101 0.78 18.16 -23.03
C GLU A 101 1.92 17.82 -22.07
N LYS A 102 3.17 17.87 -22.55
CA LYS A 102 4.36 17.63 -21.72
C LYS A 102 4.43 18.59 -20.53
N LYS A 103 4.09 19.86 -20.76
CA LYS A 103 4.03 20.87 -19.68
C LYS A 103 2.95 20.53 -18.66
N LEU A 104 1.75 20.14 -19.10
CA LEU A 104 0.65 19.80 -18.21
C LEU A 104 0.94 18.54 -17.38
N TYR A 105 1.51 17.50 -18.01
CA TYR A 105 1.67 16.18 -17.38
C TYR A 105 2.98 15.99 -16.61
N LYS A 106 3.95 16.91 -16.72
CA LYS A 106 5.32 16.76 -16.16
C LYS A 106 5.38 16.23 -14.71
N ASN A 107 4.48 16.67 -13.85
CA ASN A 107 4.41 16.28 -12.43
C ASN A 107 3.01 15.77 -12.03
N MET A 108 2.25 15.25 -12.99
CA MET A 108 0.88 14.79 -12.75
C MET A 108 0.90 13.34 -12.25
N SER A 109 0.43 13.12 -11.03
CA SER A 109 0.16 11.79 -10.50
C SER A 109 -1.17 11.23 -11.02
N VAL A 110 -1.40 9.93 -10.84
CA VAL A 110 -2.66 9.28 -11.23
C VAL A 110 -3.85 9.90 -10.49
N LEU A 111 -3.71 10.23 -9.20
CA LEU A 111 -4.79 10.89 -8.45
C LEU A 111 -5.08 12.31 -8.95
N LYS A 112 -4.04 13.12 -9.22
CA LYS A 112 -4.22 14.45 -9.84
C LYS A 112 -4.89 14.35 -11.21
N PHE A 113 -4.56 13.30 -11.97
CA PHE A 113 -5.21 13.03 -13.24
C PHE A 113 -6.69 12.61 -13.07
N VAL A 114 -7.02 11.80 -12.05
CA VAL A 114 -8.42 11.47 -11.71
C VAL A 114 -9.23 12.73 -11.38
N ASP A 115 -8.72 13.61 -10.51
CA ASP A 115 -9.41 14.88 -10.19
C ASP A 115 -9.61 15.75 -11.42
N ARG A 116 -8.64 15.75 -12.34
CA ARG A 116 -8.76 16.43 -13.63
C ARG A 116 -9.87 15.82 -14.48
N LEU A 117 -9.95 14.50 -14.61
CA LEU A 117 -11.00 13.82 -15.37
C LEU A 117 -12.41 14.00 -14.76
N LEU A 118 -12.50 14.30 -13.47
CA LEU A 118 -13.75 14.69 -12.81
C LEU A 118 -14.11 16.16 -13.07
N SER A 119 -13.17 17.07 -12.83
CA SER A 119 -13.43 18.52 -12.73
C SER A 119 -13.29 19.33 -14.03
N LYS A 120 -12.67 18.78 -15.08
CA LYS A 120 -12.46 19.49 -16.36
C LYS A 120 -13.44 19.09 -17.46
N ARG A 121 -14.51 18.39 -17.11
CA ARG A 121 -15.62 18.06 -18.02
C ARG A 121 -16.39 19.33 -18.38
N ALA A 122 -16.99 19.34 -19.57
CA ALA A 122 -18.00 20.36 -19.87
C ALA A 122 -19.22 20.14 -18.96
N VAL A 123 -20.06 21.16 -18.78
CA VAL A 123 -21.36 20.98 -18.11
C VAL A 123 -22.31 20.16 -18.99
N MET A 124 -22.29 20.42 -20.29
CA MET A 124 -22.99 19.65 -21.31
C MET A 124 -22.03 19.37 -22.47
N PHE A 125 -22.08 18.17 -23.05
CA PHE A 125 -21.31 17.80 -24.23
C PHE A 125 -22.09 16.77 -25.06
N MET A 126 -22.57 17.14 -26.25
CA MET A 126 -23.47 16.27 -27.03
C MET A 126 -23.37 16.42 -28.55
N GLY A 127 -23.87 15.40 -29.26
CA GLY A 127 -24.08 15.42 -30.72
C GLY A 127 -22.80 15.27 -31.56
N LYS A 128 -22.94 15.12 -32.88
CA LYS A 128 -21.79 14.91 -33.80
C LYS A 128 -20.92 16.16 -34.02
N PHE A 129 -21.45 17.32 -33.66
CA PHE A 129 -20.76 18.61 -33.77
C PHE A 129 -20.20 19.09 -32.42
N ASP A 130 -20.22 18.25 -31.38
CA ASP A 130 -19.68 18.59 -30.06
C ASP A 130 -20.28 19.90 -29.52
N GLN A 131 -21.60 19.95 -29.40
CA GLN A 131 -22.27 21.06 -28.75
C GLN A 131 -21.96 21.02 -27.27
N TYR A 132 -21.57 22.17 -26.70
CA TYR A 132 -21.10 22.23 -25.32
C TYR A 132 -21.61 23.43 -24.53
N ILE A 133 -21.62 23.27 -23.21
CA ILE A 133 -21.72 24.34 -22.20
C ILE A 133 -20.54 24.16 -21.25
N LEU A 134 -19.73 25.20 -21.05
CA LEU A 134 -18.62 25.19 -20.09
C LEU A 134 -19.08 25.70 -18.71
N LEU A 135 -18.23 25.51 -17.69
CA LEU A 135 -18.54 25.91 -16.31
C LEU A 135 -18.71 27.43 -16.14
N ASP A 136 -18.06 28.23 -16.98
CA ASP A 136 -18.23 29.69 -17.04
C ASP A 136 -19.49 30.13 -17.82
N GLY A 137 -20.33 29.19 -18.26
CA GLY A 137 -21.53 29.43 -19.05
C GLY A 137 -21.30 29.58 -20.55
N THR A 138 -20.05 29.54 -21.04
CA THR A 138 -19.75 29.62 -22.47
C THR A 138 -20.41 28.47 -23.23
N LYS A 139 -21.14 28.80 -24.30
CA LYS A 139 -21.78 27.83 -25.19
C LYS A 139 -21.11 27.82 -26.55
N GLY A 140 -21.04 26.66 -27.19
CA GLY A 140 -20.48 26.56 -28.54
C GLY A 140 -20.68 25.19 -29.17
N SER A 141 -20.09 25.02 -30.34
CA SER A 141 -20.08 23.76 -31.09
C SER A 141 -18.80 23.66 -31.91
N GLY A 142 -18.24 22.46 -31.97
CA GLY A 142 -17.07 22.13 -32.79
C GLY A 142 -15.75 22.59 -32.16
N LYS A 143 -14.67 22.54 -32.94
CA LYS A 143 -13.30 22.96 -32.57
C LYS A 143 -12.67 22.21 -31.38
N TRP A 144 -13.34 21.23 -30.79
CA TRP A 144 -12.82 20.41 -29.69
C TRP A 144 -11.55 19.64 -30.07
N ASN A 145 -11.41 19.28 -31.35
CA ASN A 145 -10.23 18.63 -31.94
C ASN A 145 -8.95 19.48 -31.95
N LEU A 146 -9.04 20.75 -31.52
CA LEU A 146 -7.91 21.67 -31.41
C LEU A 146 -7.29 21.69 -30.00
N ILE A 147 -7.96 21.16 -28.98
CA ILE A 147 -7.46 21.12 -27.60
C ILE A 147 -6.20 20.25 -27.54
N GLY A 148 -5.13 20.77 -26.94
CA GLY A 148 -3.82 20.09 -26.84
C GLY A 148 -2.91 20.23 -28.06
N LYS A 149 -3.37 20.92 -29.12
CA LYS A 149 -2.57 21.26 -30.31
C LYS A 149 -2.02 22.68 -30.21
N ASP A 150 -1.00 23.00 -31.01
CA ASP A 150 -0.35 24.32 -31.07
C ASP A 150 -1.28 25.36 -31.73
N ASN A 151 -2.34 25.79 -31.02
CA ASN A 151 -3.24 26.84 -31.47
C ASN A 151 -3.81 27.64 -30.27
N ASN A 152 -3.47 28.93 -30.22
CA ASN A 152 -3.72 29.82 -29.06
C ASN A 152 -5.02 30.65 -29.14
N GLN A 153 -6.00 30.28 -29.97
CA GLN A 153 -7.14 31.18 -30.27
C GLN A 153 -8.52 30.77 -29.71
N SER A 154 -8.60 30.08 -28.56
CA SER A 154 -9.92 29.81 -27.96
C SER A 154 -9.91 29.57 -26.45
N LYS A 155 -11.09 29.70 -25.81
CA LYS A 155 -11.33 29.24 -24.42
C LYS A 155 -11.25 27.72 -24.25
N LEU A 156 -11.23 26.96 -25.36
CA LEU A 156 -11.05 25.51 -25.37
C LEU A 156 -9.54 25.21 -25.30
N THR A 157 -8.99 25.28 -24.10
CA THR A 157 -7.57 25.00 -23.84
C THR A 157 -7.41 23.70 -23.06
N LEU A 158 -6.22 23.10 -23.14
CA LEU A 158 -5.93 21.86 -22.42
C LEU A 158 -6.00 22.09 -20.90
N GLU A 159 -5.69 23.29 -20.41
CA GLU A 159 -5.80 23.64 -18.99
C GLU A 159 -7.25 23.61 -18.47
N ASN A 160 -8.22 23.97 -19.31
CA ASN A 160 -9.60 24.18 -18.91
C ASN A 160 -10.58 23.09 -19.36
N CYS A 161 -10.19 22.25 -20.32
CA CYS A 161 -11.05 21.25 -20.92
C CYS A 161 -10.31 19.93 -21.11
N LEU A 162 -11.06 18.83 -21.15
CA LEU A 162 -10.51 17.53 -21.55
C LEU A 162 -10.27 17.49 -23.08
N SER A 163 -9.10 17.02 -23.48
CA SER A 163 -8.81 16.63 -24.86
C SER A 163 -9.56 15.35 -25.26
N TYR A 164 -9.66 15.02 -26.55
CA TYR A 164 -10.28 13.75 -26.97
C TYR A 164 -9.56 12.52 -26.42
N ASP A 165 -8.24 12.60 -26.26
CA ASP A 165 -7.46 11.55 -25.64
C ASP A 165 -7.89 11.37 -24.17
N GLU A 166 -8.01 12.47 -23.41
CA GLU A 166 -8.48 12.40 -22.02
C GLU A 166 -9.93 11.92 -21.89
N ILE A 167 -10.81 12.30 -22.82
CA ILE A 167 -12.20 11.81 -22.85
C ILE A 167 -12.24 10.30 -23.06
N LYS A 168 -11.31 9.74 -23.84
CA LYS A 168 -11.18 8.29 -24.05
C LYS A 168 -10.76 7.55 -22.78
N LEU A 169 -10.05 8.22 -21.87
CA LEU A 169 -9.71 7.67 -20.55
C LEU A 169 -10.84 7.88 -19.53
N SER A 170 -11.52 9.03 -19.56
CA SER A 170 -12.57 9.38 -18.60
C SER A 170 -13.76 8.41 -18.58
N VAL A 171 -13.92 7.61 -19.63
CA VAL A 171 -14.99 6.61 -19.74
C VAL A 171 -14.85 5.44 -18.76
N PHE A 172 -13.67 5.26 -18.16
CA PHE A 172 -13.44 4.25 -17.12
C PHE A 172 -13.73 4.75 -15.71
N LEU A 173 -14.07 6.04 -15.55
CA LEU A 173 -14.28 6.68 -14.26
C LEU A 173 -15.77 6.87 -14.01
N SER A 174 -16.29 6.09 -13.06
CA SER A 174 -17.70 6.07 -12.65
C SER A 174 -17.91 6.79 -11.33
N VAL A 175 -19.15 7.16 -11.01
CA VAL A 175 -19.55 7.69 -9.69
C VAL A 175 -20.80 6.95 -9.24
N SER A 176 -20.78 6.51 -7.97
CA SER A 176 -21.89 5.78 -7.33
C SER A 176 -22.29 6.47 -6.04
N SER A 177 -23.59 6.52 -5.74
CA SER A 177 -24.13 6.97 -4.45
C SER A 177 -25.46 6.29 -4.16
N LEU A 178 -25.89 6.36 -2.90
CA LEU A 178 -27.31 6.25 -2.56
C LEU A 178 -28.04 7.49 -3.11
N SER A 179 -29.30 7.33 -3.48
CA SER A 179 -30.14 8.45 -3.91
C SER A 179 -31.62 8.20 -3.59
N TYR A 180 -32.33 9.29 -3.33
CA TYR A 180 -33.78 9.33 -3.23
C TYR A 180 -34.44 9.43 -4.59
N PHE A 181 -35.41 8.57 -4.85
CA PHE A 181 -36.19 8.58 -6.09
C PHE A 181 -37.42 9.47 -5.93
N ILE A 182 -37.48 10.56 -6.70
CA ILE A 182 -38.63 11.48 -6.64
C ILE A 182 -39.81 10.97 -7.48
N ASN A 183 -39.55 10.12 -8.49
CA ASN A 183 -40.53 9.46 -9.35
C ASN A 183 -39.98 8.13 -9.89
N ASN A 184 -40.73 7.44 -10.76
CA ASN A 184 -40.36 6.11 -11.28
C ASN A 184 -39.18 6.08 -12.28
N GLY A 185 -38.64 7.24 -12.69
CA GLY A 185 -37.42 7.33 -13.50
C GLY A 185 -37.60 7.14 -15.02
N THR A 186 -38.83 7.05 -15.53
CA THR A 186 -39.08 6.99 -17.00
C THR A 186 -38.58 8.26 -17.70
N ARG A 187 -38.26 8.18 -18.99
CA ARG A 187 -37.91 9.36 -19.81
C ARG A 187 -39.00 10.44 -19.86
N LYS A 188 -40.25 10.12 -19.48
CA LYS A 188 -41.38 11.06 -19.39
C LYS A 188 -41.57 11.63 -17.98
N ASN A 189 -40.59 11.50 -17.09
CA ASN A 189 -40.73 11.96 -15.71
C ASN A 189 -40.67 13.50 -15.58
N TYR A 190 -39.88 14.17 -16.43
CA TYR A 190 -39.75 15.63 -16.49
C TYR A 190 -39.54 16.34 -15.15
N GLY A 191 -38.86 15.72 -14.18
CA GLY A 191 -38.64 16.37 -12.89
C GLY A 191 -39.84 16.36 -11.95
N LYS A 192 -40.95 15.72 -12.32
CA LYS A 192 -42.19 15.79 -11.55
C LYS A 192 -42.18 14.75 -10.43
N PRO A 193 -42.31 15.16 -9.15
CA PRO A 193 -42.45 14.20 -8.06
C PRO A 193 -43.70 13.33 -8.24
N ALA A 194 -43.60 12.05 -7.90
CA ALA A 194 -44.72 11.12 -7.97
C ALA A 194 -45.77 11.45 -6.91
N ILE A 195 -47.03 11.56 -7.32
CA ILE A 195 -48.19 11.74 -6.42
C ILE A 195 -48.45 10.44 -5.64
N ASN A 196 -48.40 9.29 -6.33
CA ASN A 196 -48.52 7.97 -5.72
C ASN A 196 -47.17 7.25 -5.77
N ARG A 197 -46.66 6.87 -4.60
CA ARG A 197 -45.36 6.22 -4.43
C ARG A 197 -45.43 4.70 -4.25
N ASN A 198 -46.62 4.10 -4.24
CA ASN A 198 -46.79 2.66 -3.95
C ASN A 198 -46.13 1.74 -4.99
N ASN A 199 -45.98 2.21 -6.23
CA ASN A 199 -45.43 1.44 -7.35
C ASN A 199 -43.95 1.75 -7.63
N MET A 200 -43.27 2.47 -6.74
CA MET A 200 -41.85 2.78 -6.87
C MET A 200 -41.07 2.53 -5.58
N GLU A 201 -39.78 2.27 -5.71
CA GLU A 201 -38.86 2.34 -4.58
C GLU A 201 -38.66 3.78 -4.12
N ASN A 202 -38.41 3.97 -2.82
CA ASN A 202 -38.12 5.29 -2.29
C ASN A 202 -36.67 5.71 -2.51
N GLU A 203 -35.76 4.75 -2.47
CA GLU A 203 -34.33 4.94 -2.57
C GLU A 203 -33.66 3.72 -3.22
N GLY A 204 -32.42 3.90 -3.64
CA GLY A 204 -31.56 2.83 -4.12
C GLY A 204 -30.15 3.35 -4.32
N VAL A 205 -29.28 2.49 -4.86
CA VAL A 205 -27.96 2.92 -5.34
C VAL A 205 -28.11 3.35 -6.80
N ILE A 206 -27.55 4.49 -7.16
CA ILE A 206 -27.46 4.95 -8.53
C ILE A 206 -25.99 5.09 -8.94
N ILE A 207 -25.63 4.54 -10.10
CA ILE A 207 -24.26 4.54 -10.61
C ILE A 207 -24.22 5.03 -12.07
N GLY A 208 -23.34 5.99 -12.32
CA GLY A 208 -23.05 6.51 -13.65
C GLY A 208 -21.98 5.69 -14.35
N LEU A 209 -22.35 5.03 -15.44
CA LEU A 209 -21.46 4.23 -16.28
C LEU A 209 -21.38 4.85 -17.68
N ILE A 210 -20.18 4.91 -18.25
CA ILE A 210 -19.94 5.62 -19.51
C ILE A 210 -19.70 4.60 -20.62
N GLY A 211 -20.56 4.61 -21.64
CA GLY A 211 -20.49 3.71 -22.80
C GLY A 211 -19.77 4.32 -24.02
N ALA A 212 -19.58 3.52 -25.06
CA ALA A 212 -18.82 3.91 -26.25
C ALA A 212 -19.54 4.98 -27.07
N ARG A 213 -18.83 6.08 -27.39
CA ARG A 213 -19.34 7.12 -28.29
C ARG A 213 -18.81 6.95 -29.70
N LEU A 214 -19.57 6.26 -30.57
CA LEU A 214 -19.14 5.93 -31.94
C LEU A 214 -19.77 6.81 -33.03
N ARG A 215 -20.40 7.92 -32.67
CA ARG A 215 -21.04 8.86 -33.62
C ARG A 215 -20.09 9.91 -34.19
N LYS A 216 -18.92 10.11 -33.58
CA LYS A 216 -17.91 11.06 -34.04
C LYS A 216 -16.76 10.26 -34.65
N ILE A 217 -16.58 10.38 -35.96
CA ILE A 217 -15.55 9.67 -36.72
C ILE A 217 -14.17 10.19 -36.31
N GLY A 218 -13.21 9.28 -36.14
CA GLY A 218 -11.79 9.63 -36.00
C GLY A 218 -11.33 10.10 -34.63
N VAL A 219 -12.11 9.93 -33.56
CA VAL A 219 -11.73 10.34 -32.19
C VAL A 219 -12.35 9.43 -31.13
N MET A 220 -11.81 9.46 -29.90
CA MET A 220 -12.31 8.70 -28.74
C MET A 220 -12.33 7.18 -29.04
N GLU A 221 -13.36 6.45 -28.63
CA GLU A 221 -13.40 5.00 -28.84
C GLU A 221 -13.62 4.58 -30.31
N TYR A 222 -14.05 5.51 -31.18
CA TYR A 222 -14.14 5.21 -32.62
C TYR A 222 -12.77 4.78 -33.18
N GLU A 223 -11.68 5.37 -32.68
CA GLU A 223 -10.31 5.10 -33.14
C GLU A 223 -9.87 3.65 -32.94
N GLU A 224 -10.40 2.98 -31.91
CA GLU A 224 -9.98 1.62 -31.53
C GLU A 224 -11.01 0.55 -31.91
N MET A 225 -12.27 0.93 -32.08
CA MET A 225 -13.37 -0.02 -32.31
C MET A 225 -13.88 -0.01 -33.75
N VAL A 226 -13.65 1.06 -34.52
CA VAL A 226 -14.11 1.18 -35.90
C VAL A 226 -12.92 1.32 -36.84
N ILE A 227 -12.84 0.40 -37.80
CA ILE A 227 -11.73 0.30 -38.74
C ILE A 227 -12.17 0.84 -40.10
N THR A 228 -11.46 1.86 -40.58
CA THR A 228 -11.68 2.45 -41.91
C THR A 228 -10.36 2.58 -42.67
N LYS A 229 -10.44 2.60 -44.01
CA LYS A 229 -9.27 2.76 -44.88
C LYS A 229 -8.52 4.07 -44.64
N THR A 230 -9.25 5.16 -44.35
CA THR A 230 -8.67 6.49 -44.15
C THR A 230 -8.06 6.68 -42.77
N GLN A 231 -8.56 5.98 -41.75
CA GLN A 231 -8.09 6.10 -40.37
C GLN A 231 -6.96 5.12 -40.07
N ASN A 232 -7.16 3.82 -40.33
CA ASN A 232 -6.28 2.75 -39.85
C ASN A 232 -5.09 2.53 -40.81
N SER A 233 -4.25 3.54 -40.96
CA SER A 233 -3.02 3.50 -41.77
C SER A 233 -1.78 3.68 -40.91
N GLU A 234 -0.63 3.20 -41.39
CA GLU A 234 0.65 3.41 -40.71
C GLU A 234 1.00 4.89 -40.54
N GLN A 235 0.61 5.72 -41.52
CA GLN A 235 0.81 7.18 -41.48
C GLN A 235 0.06 7.85 -40.32
N ASN A 236 -1.09 7.29 -39.93
CA ASN A 236 -1.86 7.76 -38.77
C ASN A 236 -1.44 7.07 -37.45
N GLY A 237 -0.35 6.30 -37.46
CA GLY A 237 0.20 5.67 -36.27
C GLY A 237 -0.37 4.29 -35.93
N TYR A 238 -1.17 3.67 -36.81
CA TYR A 238 -1.61 2.28 -36.66
C TYR A 238 -0.51 1.29 -37.10
N GLY A 239 -0.57 0.03 -36.67
CA GLY A 239 0.41 -0.99 -37.04
C GLY A 239 1.60 -1.06 -36.07
N LEU A 240 2.81 -1.03 -36.61
CA LEU A 240 4.05 -1.34 -35.88
C LEU A 240 4.68 -0.14 -35.15
N ASN A 241 4.12 1.06 -35.26
CA ASN A 241 4.66 2.25 -34.59
C ASN A 241 4.53 2.12 -33.06
N LYS A 242 5.63 1.77 -32.40
CA LYS A 242 5.68 1.59 -30.94
C LYS A 242 5.43 2.88 -30.15
N ASN A 243 5.58 4.04 -30.78
CA ASN A 243 5.45 5.33 -30.13
C ASN A 243 4.06 5.94 -30.30
N SER A 244 3.09 5.24 -30.90
CA SER A 244 1.74 5.77 -31.10
C SER A 244 0.84 5.52 -29.89
N LEU A 245 -0.12 6.43 -29.67
CA LEU A 245 -1.12 6.24 -28.63
C LEU A 245 -2.05 5.05 -28.94
N HIS A 246 -2.33 4.78 -30.23
CA HIS A 246 -3.09 3.60 -30.65
C HIS A 246 -2.41 2.30 -30.20
N LYS A 247 -1.06 2.25 -30.22
CA LYS A 247 -0.32 1.09 -29.71
C LYS A 247 -0.52 0.91 -28.21
N VAL A 248 -0.51 1.99 -27.42
CA VAL A 248 -0.78 1.95 -25.97
C VAL A 248 -2.16 1.37 -25.68
N PHE A 249 -3.21 1.81 -26.38
CA PHE A 249 -4.55 1.28 -26.20
C PHE A 249 -4.69 -0.17 -26.68
N ALA A 250 -4.09 -0.53 -27.81
CA ALA A 250 -4.08 -1.90 -28.29
C ALA A 250 -3.40 -2.85 -27.28
N GLU A 251 -2.26 -2.44 -26.72
CA GLU A 251 -1.56 -3.19 -25.67
C GLU A 251 -2.38 -3.30 -24.38
N PHE A 252 -3.05 -2.22 -23.95
CA PHE A 252 -3.97 -2.24 -22.81
C PHE A 252 -5.10 -3.26 -23.02
N TYR A 253 -5.68 -3.29 -24.22
CA TYR A 253 -6.67 -4.30 -24.56
C TYR A 253 -6.06 -5.65 -24.88
N GLU A 254 -4.76 -5.88 -24.77
CA GLU A 254 -4.09 -7.13 -25.16
C GLU A 254 -4.45 -7.57 -26.60
N GLU A 255 -4.50 -6.62 -27.53
CA GLU A 255 -4.81 -6.85 -28.94
C GLU A 255 -3.76 -6.23 -29.87
N PRO A 256 -3.63 -6.72 -31.11
CA PRO A 256 -2.80 -6.06 -32.12
C PRO A 256 -3.35 -4.70 -32.51
N CYS A 257 -2.46 -3.73 -32.77
CA CYS A 257 -2.82 -2.45 -33.37
C CYS A 257 -2.94 -2.65 -34.90
N PHE A 258 -4.14 -2.95 -35.38
CA PHE A 258 -4.33 -3.30 -36.79
C PHE A 258 -4.32 -2.09 -37.73
N THR A 259 -3.67 -2.28 -38.88
CA THR A 259 -3.92 -1.48 -40.08
C THR A 259 -5.15 -2.01 -40.83
N TYR A 260 -5.71 -1.17 -41.69
CA TYR A 260 -6.86 -1.52 -42.52
C TYR A 260 -6.61 -2.76 -43.38
N GLN A 261 -5.44 -2.85 -44.01
CA GLN A 261 -5.09 -3.99 -44.86
C GLN A 261 -5.04 -5.31 -44.07
N GLN A 262 -4.46 -5.29 -42.86
CA GLN A 262 -4.45 -6.46 -41.99
C GLN A 262 -5.86 -6.90 -41.57
N VAL A 263 -6.80 -5.95 -41.41
CA VAL A 263 -8.21 -6.29 -41.15
C VAL A 263 -8.87 -6.89 -42.39
N LEU A 264 -8.59 -6.41 -43.60
CA LEU A 264 -9.10 -7.02 -44.83
C LEU A 264 -8.67 -8.48 -44.98
N ASP A 265 -7.45 -8.81 -44.57
CA ASP A 265 -6.94 -10.18 -44.60
C ASP A 265 -7.65 -11.09 -43.58
N LEU A 266 -8.20 -10.50 -42.51
CA LEU A 266 -8.88 -11.19 -41.40
C LEU A 266 -10.41 -11.04 -41.40
N GLN A 267 -10.98 -10.29 -42.34
CA GLN A 267 -12.39 -9.87 -42.33
C GLN A 267 -13.38 -11.04 -42.40
N ASN A 268 -12.95 -12.19 -42.91
CA ASN A 268 -13.77 -13.41 -42.94
C ASN A 268 -14.10 -13.92 -41.52
N ASN A 269 -13.37 -13.45 -40.49
CA ASN A 269 -13.71 -13.67 -39.09
C ASN A 269 -14.80 -12.68 -38.63
N ILE A 270 -16.02 -12.92 -39.08
CA ILE A 270 -17.20 -12.10 -38.78
C ILE A 270 -17.52 -11.97 -37.29
N LEU A 271 -17.04 -12.90 -36.45
CA LEU A 271 -17.22 -12.86 -35.00
C LEU A 271 -16.36 -11.78 -34.36
N ARG A 272 -15.18 -11.49 -34.93
CA ARG A 272 -14.32 -10.39 -34.50
C ARG A 272 -14.67 -9.10 -35.24
N PHE A 273 -14.68 -9.13 -36.56
CA PHE A 273 -14.85 -7.95 -37.40
C PHE A 273 -16.22 -7.96 -38.08
N ALA A 274 -17.17 -7.22 -37.51
CA ALA A 274 -18.50 -7.07 -38.10
C ALA A 274 -18.47 -5.97 -39.19
N SER A 275 -18.96 -6.27 -40.39
CA SER A 275 -19.08 -5.27 -41.46
C SER A 275 -20.18 -4.26 -41.13
N LEU A 276 -19.86 -2.97 -41.25
CA LEU A 276 -20.81 -1.86 -41.15
C LEU A 276 -21.27 -1.34 -42.52
N GLY A 277 -20.82 -1.98 -43.61
CA GLY A 277 -20.94 -1.47 -44.98
C GLY A 277 -19.91 -0.38 -45.32
N ASN A 278 -19.83 0.01 -46.60
CA ASN A 278 -18.89 1.02 -47.11
C ASN A 278 -17.44 0.77 -46.64
N ASP A 279 -16.95 -0.47 -46.78
CA ASP A 279 -15.56 -0.82 -46.46
C ASP A 279 -15.13 -0.48 -45.02
N THR A 280 -16.10 -0.46 -44.08
CA THR A 280 -15.91 -0.15 -42.66
C THR A 280 -16.23 -1.35 -41.80
N TYR A 281 -15.40 -1.61 -40.79
CA TYR A 281 -15.52 -2.78 -39.90
C TYR A 281 -15.59 -2.35 -38.43
N PHE A 282 -16.22 -3.16 -37.60
CA PHE A 282 -16.33 -2.99 -36.16
C PHE A 282 -15.64 -4.16 -35.43
N ASP A 283 -14.75 -3.87 -34.48
CA ASP A 283 -14.07 -4.91 -33.68
C ASP A 283 -14.86 -5.24 -32.40
N ASN A 284 -15.56 -6.38 -32.44
CA ASN A 284 -16.34 -6.90 -31.32
C ASN A 284 -15.48 -7.25 -30.09
N ILE A 285 -14.22 -7.66 -30.30
CA ILE A 285 -13.31 -8.05 -29.22
C ILE A 285 -12.89 -6.82 -28.44
N VAL A 286 -12.45 -5.75 -29.12
CA VAL A 286 -12.07 -4.49 -28.46
C VAL A 286 -13.27 -3.86 -27.76
N PHE A 287 -14.44 -3.85 -28.40
CA PHE A 287 -15.67 -3.38 -27.76
C PHE A 287 -16.02 -4.17 -26.49
N SER A 288 -15.97 -5.51 -26.56
CA SER A 288 -16.19 -6.39 -25.41
C SER A 288 -15.21 -6.11 -24.27
N LYS A 289 -13.91 -5.99 -24.56
CA LYS A 289 -12.90 -5.70 -23.53
C LYS A 289 -13.15 -4.35 -22.87
N ARG A 290 -13.49 -3.29 -23.62
CA ARG A 290 -13.86 -2.01 -23.01
C ARG A 290 -15.00 -2.19 -22.03
N ILE A 291 -16.15 -2.70 -22.48
CA ILE A 291 -17.36 -2.71 -21.65
C ILE A 291 -17.23 -3.67 -20.46
N ALA A 292 -16.38 -4.69 -20.56
CA ALA A 292 -16.08 -5.60 -19.46
C ALA A 292 -15.67 -4.85 -18.18
N LEU A 293 -14.84 -3.81 -18.28
CA LEU A 293 -14.43 -3.04 -17.09
C LEU A 293 -15.59 -2.26 -16.46
N SER A 294 -16.51 -1.73 -17.28
CA SER A 294 -17.71 -1.05 -16.78
C SER A 294 -18.70 -2.03 -16.14
N ILE A 295 -18.77 -3.26 -16.68
CA ILE A 295 -19.60 -4.34 -16.14
C ILE A 295 -19.03 -4.80 -14.80
N ASP A 296 -17.72 -5.08 -14.71
CA ASP A 296 -17.06 -5.47 -13.46
C ASP A 296 -17.24 -4.39 -12.38
N THR A 297 -17.08 -3.12 -12.77
CA THR A 297 -17.33 -1.97 -11.89
C THR A 297 -18.75 -1.96 -11.32
N LEU A 298 -19.77 -2.20 -12.16
CA LEU A 298 -21.16 -2.27 -11.72
C LEU A 298 -21.41 -3.45 -10.78
N LEU A 299 -20.93 -4.63 -11.15
CA LEU A 299 -21.19 -5.87 -10.41
C LEU A 299 -20.53 -5.84 -9.03
N ILE A 300 -19.27 -5.44 -8.96
CA ILE A 300 -18.52 -5.39 -7.69
C ILE A 300 -19.08 -4.29 -6.77
N GLU A 301 -19.40 -3.11 -7.29
CA GLU A 301 -20.09 -2.06 -6.51
C GLU A 301 -21.44 -2.54 -5.96
N ALA A 302 -22.26 -3.16 -6.81
CA ALA A 302 -23.57 -3.67 -6.41
C ALA A 302 -23.44 -4.73 -5.30
N ASN A 303 -22.49 -5.64 -5.44
CA ASN A 303 -22.20 -6.68 -4.46
C ASN A 303 -21.82 -6.08 -3.11
N GLU A 304 -20.84 -5.17 -3.08
CA GLU A 304 -20.38 -4.51 -1.85
C GLU A 304 -21.51 -3.75 -1.16
N ARG A 305 -22.31 -2.99 -1.91
CA ARG A 305 -23.46 -2.26 -1.36
C ARG A 305 -24.51 -3.20 -0.75
N ALA A 306 -24.79 -4.32 -1.40
CA ALA A 306 -25.75 -5.30 -0.91
C ALA A 306 -25.23 -6.05 0.32
N THR A 307 -23.96 -6.46 0.31
CA THR A 307 -23.29 -7.09 1.46
C THR A 307 -23.27 -6.16 2.67
N LEU A 308 -22.93 -4.88 2.50
CA LEU A 308 -22.97 -3.89 3.57
C LEU A 308 -24.37 -3.68 4.16
N LYS A 309 -25.42 -3.82 3.34
CA LYS A 309 -26.82 -3.78 3.78
C LYS A 309 -27.36 -5.14 4.25
N ASN A 310 -26.54 -6.19 4.27
CA ASN A 310 -26.92 -7.56 4.60
C ASN A 310 -28.17 -8.05 3.82
N THR A 311 -28.21 -7.77 2.52
CA THR A 311 -29.27 -8.18 1.59
C THR A 311 -28.65 -8.59 0.25
N THR A 312 -29.48 -8.86 -0.75
CA THR A 312 -29.02 -9.14 -2.12
C THR A 312 -29.34 -7.99 -3.08
N ALA A 313 -28.54 -7.86 -4.13
CA ALA A 313 -28.70 -6.83 -5.16
C ALA A 313 -29.64 -7.26 -6.29
N TYR A 314 -30.56 -6.37 -6.64
CA TYR A 314 -31.34 -6.40 -7.88
C TYR A 314 -30.85 -5.28 -8.80
N ILE A 315 -30.20 -5.64 -9.91
CA ILE A 315 -29.50 -4.67 -10.75
C ILE A 315 -30.33 -4.34 -11.99
N HIS A 316 -30.74 -3.08 -12.11
CA HIS A 316 -31.35 -2.51 -13.30
C HIS A 316 -30.25 -2.01 -14.26
N VAL A 317 -30.13 -2.70 -15.39
CA VAL A 317 -29.12 -2.45 -16.42
C VAL A 317 -29.75 -1.77 -17.63
N VAL A 318 -29.19 -0.63 -18.03
CA VAL A 318 -29.51 0.04 -19.30
C VAL A 318 -28.35 -0.03 -20.27
N GLY A 319 -28.63 0.09 -21.56
CA GLY A 319 -27.59 0.08 -22.59
C GLY A 319 -26.70 1.34 -22.55
N ILE A 320 -25.51 1.22 -21.96
CA ILE A 320 -24.52 2.31 -21.93
C ILE A 320 -23.87 2.48 -23.30
N GLY A 321 -24.03 3.65 -23.93
CA GLY A 321 -23.55 3.90 -25.30
C GLY A 321 -24.34 3.16 -26.41
N LEU A 322 -25.38 2.41 -26.07
CA LEU A 322 -26.19 1.64 -27.03
C LEU A 322 -27.43 2.36 -27.54
N GLY A 323 -27.59 3.64 -27.16
CA GLY A 323 -28.63 4.53 -27.65
C GLY A 323 -28.24 5.16 -28.99
N VAL A 324 -28.22 6.50 -29.05
CA VAL A 324 -27.85 7.22 -30.27
C VAL A 324 -26.37 7.08 -30.64
N TRP A 325 -25.53 6.51 -29.76
CA TRP A 325 -24.07 6.43 -29.96
C TRP A 325 -23.57 5.16 -30.65
N LYS A 326 -24.34 4.08 -30.66
CA LYS A 326 -23.98 2.86 -31.41
C LYS A 326 -23.92 3.14 -32.91
N CYS A 327 -23.06 2.41 -33.60
CA CYS A 327 -22.99 2.41 -35.06
C CYS A 327 -23.79 1.25 -35.68
N SER A 328 -24.07 0.19 -34.93
CA SER A 328 -24.91 -0.93 -35.37
C SER A 328 -25.65 -1.60 -34.20
N ASP A 329 -26.75 -2.27 -34.52
CA ASP A 329 -27.64 -2.87 -33.52
C ASP A 329 -27.08 -4.13 -32.86
N HIS A 330 -26.22 -4.88 -33.56
CA HIS A 330 -25.57 -6.10 -33.02
C HIS A 330 -24.74 -5.82 -31.76
N GLN A 331 -24.33 -4.57 -31.53
CA GLN A 331 -23.63 -4.17 -30.31
C GLN A 331 -24.44 -4.47 -29.03
N GLN A 332 -25.77 -4.53 -29.11
CA GLN A 332 -26.61 -4.95 -27.98
C GLN A 332 -26.37 -6.40 -27.60
N GLU A 333 -26.24 -7.29 -28.58
CA GLU A 333 -25.95 -8.71 -28.35
C GLU A 333 -24.55 -8.87 -27.78
N VAL A 334 -23.54 -8.22 -28.38
CA VAL A 334 -22.16 -8.26 -27.87
C VAL A 334 -22.12 -7.76 -26.42
N PHE A 335 -22.85 -6.70 -26.09
CA PHE A 335 -22.90 -6.16 -24.73
C PHE A 335 -23.46 -7.17 -23.72
N VAL A 336 -24.61 -7.77 -24.01
CA VAL A 336 -25.26 -8.72 -23.10
C VAL A 336 -24.44 -10.01 -22.98
N GLU A 337 -23.82 -10.48 -24.07
CA GLU A 337 -22.93 -11.64 -24.06
C GLU A 337 -21.64 -11.39 -23.27
N THR A 338 -21.04 -10.19 -23.38
CA THR A 338 -19.92 -9.82 -22.50
C THR A 338 -20.35 -9.82 -21.04
N PHE A 339 -21.57 -9.33 -20.74
CA PHE A 339 -22.11 -9.32 -19.38
C PHE A 339 -22.25 -10.75 -18.82
N ALA A 340 -22.77 -11.69 -19.60
CA ALA A 340 -22.85 -13.09 -19.22
C ALA A 340 -21.48 -13.68 -18.87
N LYS A 341 -20.46 -13.41 -19.69
CA LYS A 341 -19.08 -13.87 -19.45
C LYS A 341 -18.49 -13.29 -18.18
N ARG A 342 -18.76 -12.02 -17.87
CA ARG A 342 -18.27 -11.40 -16.63
C ARG A 342 -18.98 -11.92 -15.39
N LEU A 343 -20.29 -12.19 -15.46
CA LEU A 343 -21.01 -12.87 -14.37
C LEU A 343 -20.38 -14.23 -14.05
N GLN A 344 -20.07 -15.03 -15.08
CA GLN A 344 -19.40 -16.32 -14.90
C GLN A 344 -17.98 -16.16 -14.34
N ALA A 345 -17.21 -15.18 -14.83
CA ALA A 345 -15.84 -14.94 -14.41
C ALA A 345 -15.72 -14.51 -12.93
N LEU A 346 -16.67 -13.71 -12.45
CA LEU A 346 -16.65 -13.15 -11.10
C LEU A 346 -17.37 -14.01 -10.05
N GLY A 347 -17.89 -15.19 -10.42
CA GLY A 347 -18.90 -15.94 -9.65
C GLY A 347 -18.75 -15.97 -8.12
N ASN A 348 -17.55 -16.26 -7.61
CA ASN A 348 -17.26 -16.31 -6.17
C ASN A 348 -17.02 -14.93 -5.52
N THR A 349 -16.77 -13.88 -6.30
CA THR A 349 -16.61 -12.49 -5.84
C THR A 349 -17.95 -11.81 -5.63
N ILE A 350 -18.96 -12.11 -6.47
CA ILE A 350 -20.23 -11.37 -6.54
C ILE A 350 -21.40 -12.06 -5.82
N THR A 351 -21.14 -12.66 -4.66
CA THR A 351 -22.05 -13.56 -3.93
C THR A 351 -23.38 -12.95 -3.46
N ALA A 352 -23.47 -11.62 -3.37
CA ALA A 352 -24.67 -10.90 -2.96
C ALA A 352 -25.54 -10.46 -4.14
N ILE A 353 -25.17 -10.75 -5.40
CA ILE A 353 -26.01 -10.43 -6.56
C ILE A 353 -27.03 -11.54 -6.78
N SER A 354 -28.32 -11.20 -6.81
CA SER A 354 -29.39 -12.20 -7.03
C SER A 354 -30.09 -12.06 -8.38
N ASP A 355 -30.19 -10.83 -8.92
CA ASP A 355 -30.95 -10.57 -10.15
C ASP A 355 -30.28 -9.50 -11.03
N ILE A 356 -30.29 -9.75 -12.34
CA ILE A 356 -29.92 -8.78 -13.37
C ILE A 356 -31.11 -8.55 -14.28
N TYR A 357 -31.54 -7.30 -14.41
CA TYR A 357 -32.61 -6.89 -15.31
C TYR A 357 -32.06 -6.01 -16.43
N PHE A 358 -31.95 -6.56 -17.63
CA PHE A 358 -31.61 -5.83 -18.85
C PHE A 358 -32.84 -5.12 -19.41
N SER A 359 -32.92 -3.81 -19.20
CA SER A 359 -34.05 -2.99 -19.64
C SER A 359 -33.76 -2.32 -20.99
N TYR A 360 -34.72 -2.42 -21.91
CA TYR A 360 -34.69 -1.78 -23.25
C TYR A 360 -33.70 -2.38 -24.27
N PHE A 361 -33.37 -3.67 -24.14
CA PHE A 361 -32.58 -4.45 -25.11
C PHE A 361 -33.49 -5.21 -26.08
N GLU A 362 -34.22 -4.50 -26.94
CA GLU A 362 -35.31 -5.06 -27.77
C GLU A 362 -34.85 -6.10 -28.81
N LYS A 363 -33.56 -6.12 -29.16
CA LYS A 363 -33.00 -7.04 -30.15
C LYS A 363 -32.28 -8.25 -29.55
N VAL A 364 -32.31 -8.39 -28.23
CA VAL A 364 -31.62 -9.48 -27.52
C VAL A 364 -32.64 -10.42 -26.90
N SER A 365 -32.54 -11.71 -27.21
CA SER A 365 -33.47 -12.74 -26.72
C SER A 365 -32.89 -13.62 -25.60
N THR A 366 -31.56 -13.63 -25.44
CA THR A 366 -30.84 -14.39 -24.40
C THR A 366 -29.63 -13.63 -23.87
N CYS A 367 -29.16 -14.02 -22.68
CA CYS A 367 -27.89 -13.58 -22.10
C CYS A 367 -27.05 -14.82 -21.78
N GLY A 368 -26.00 -15.10 -22.56
CA GLY A 368 -25.19 -16.31 -22.39
C GLY A 368 -26.00 -17.60 -22.56
N GLY A 369 -27.01 -17.58 -23.43
CA GLY A 369 -27.96 -18.67 -23.64
C GLY A 369 -29.17 -18.72 -22.69
N TYR A 370 -29.23 -17.87 -21.66
CA TYR A 370 -30.34 -17.82 -20.69
C TYR A 370 -31.43 -16.84 -21.14
N LYS A 371 -32.70 -17.27 -21.10
CA LYS A 371 -33.88 -16.46 -21.41
C LYS A 371 -34.34 -15.66 -20.18
N SER A 372 -35.24 -14.70 -20.41
CA SER A 372 -35.85 -13.94 -19.31
C SER A 372 -36.61 -14.85 -18.35
N GLY A 373 -36.29 -14.75 -17.05
CA GLY A 373 -36.81 -15.57 -15.97
C GLY A 373 -35.90 -16.76 -15.61
N ASP A 374 -34.90 -17.08 -16.42
CA ASP A 374 -34.00 -18.21 -16.17
C ASP A 374 -33.04 -17.92 -15.01
N LEU A 375 -32.68 -18.97 -14.28
CA LEU A 375 -31.65 -18.95 -13.26
C LEU A 375 -30.29 -19.38 -13.86
N MET A 376 -29.36 -18.44 -13.99
CA MET A 376 -27.98 -18.71 -14.36
C MET A 376 -27.26 -19.34 -13.17
N LYS A 377 -26.94 -20.64 -13.27
CA LYS A 377 -26.11 -21.35 -12.29
C LYS A 377 -24.65 -21.03 -12.54
N ILE A 378 -24.03 -20.33 -11.60
CA ILE A 378 -22.62 -19.94 -11.65
C ILE A 378 -21.86 -20.77 -10.61
N ILE A 379 -20.69 -21.27 -11.01
CA ILE A 379 -19.81 -22.04 -10.12
C ILE A 379 -19.47 -21.18 -8.90
N ASP A 380 -19.58 -21.77 -7.71
CA ASP A 380 -19.28 -21.13 -6.42
C ASP A 380 -20.13 -19.88 -6.05
N HIS A 381 -21.19 -19.58 -6.81
CA HIS A 381 -22.17 -18.55 -6.43
C HIS A 381 -23.30 -19.17 -5.58
N PRO A 382 -23.59 -18.64 -4.38
CA PRO A 382 -24.47 -19.32 -3.42
C PRO A 382 -25.93 -19.48 -3.88
N LEU A 383 -26.43 -18.55 -4.70
CA LEU A 383 -27.85 -18.48 -5.08
C LEU A 383 -28.13 -18.76 -6.57
N GLY A 384 -27.09 -18.85 -7.40
CA GLY A 384 -27.21 -18.48 -8.82
C GLY A 384 -27.72 -17.04 -9.03
N ILE A 385 -27.92 -16.63 -10.29
CA ILE A 385 -28.39 -15.28 -10.65
C ILE A 385 -29.56 -15.35 -11.62
N ARG A 386 -30.68 -14.69 -11.32
CA ARG A 386 -31.82 -14.62 -12.24
C ARG A 386 -31.63 -13.55 -13.29
N ILE A 387 -31.90 -13.91 -14.54
CA ILE A 387 -31.75 -13.03 -15.68
C ILE A 387 -33.11 -12.58 -16.18
N PHE A 388 -33.31 -11.28 -16.37
CA PHE A 388 -34.51 -10.72 -16.98
C PHE A 388 -34.15 -9.85 -18.19
N LEU A 389 -34.95 -9.98 -19.26
CA LEU A 389 -34.87 -9.17 -20.47
C LEU A 389 -36.25 -8.55 -20.70
N GLY A 390 -36.35 -7.23 -20.73
CA GLY A 390 -37.66 -6.60 -20.89
C GLY A 390 -37.65 -5.08 -20.84
N LYS A 391 -38.80 -4.52 -20.46
CA LYS A 391 -39.01 -3.08 -20.30
C LYS A 391 -39.44 -2.81 -18.87
N ARG A 392 -38.51 -2.28 -18.09
CA ARG A 392 -38.74 -1.87 -16.70
C ARG A 392 -38.24 -0.45 -16.52
N ASP A 393 -39.08 0.40 -15.93
CA ASP A 393 -38.65 1.73 -15.50
C ASP A 393 -37.69 1.61 -14.31
N PRO A 394 -36.67 2.48 -14.19
CA PRO A 394 -35.56 2.29 -13.25
C PRO A 394 -36.00 2.11 -11.79
N HIS A 395 -36.95 2.92 -11.32
CA HIS A 395 -37.29 2.97 -9.89
C HIS A 395 -38.56 2.21 -9.53
N ASN A 396 -39.10 1.36 -10.42
CA ASN A 396 -40.29 0.56 -10.10
C ASN A 396 -40.09 -0.25 -8.80
N LYS A 397 -41.16 -0.45 -8.04
CA LYS A 397 -41.14 -1.20 -6.79
C LYS A 397 -40.72 -2.65 -7.04
N LEU A 398 -39.87 -3.19 -6.18
CA LEU A 398 -39.59 -4.63 -6.14
C LEU A 398 -40.69 -5.31 -5.33
N THR A 399 -41.32 -6.34 -5.92
CA THR A 399 -42.49 -7.02 -5.35
C THR A 399 -42.29 -8.53 -5.31
N GLY A 400 -43.15 -9.23 -4.57
CA GLY A 400 -43.08 -10.69 -4.44
C GLY A 400 -41.74 -11.13 -3.86
N VAL A 401 -41.07 -12.07 -4.54
CA VAL A 401 -39.77 -12.64 -4.13
C VAL A 401 -38.60 -11.66 -4.18
N ASP A 402 -38.80 -10.47 -4.78
CA ASP A 402 -37.77 -9.43 -4.87
C ASP A 402 -37.92 -8.36 -3.79
N THR A 403 -38.98 -8.43 -2.97
CA THR A 403 -39.21 -7.49 -1.87
C THR A 403 -38.05 -7.50 -0.88
N GLY A 404 -37.53 -6.31 -0.53
CA GLY A 404 -36.45 -6.16 0.46
C GLY A 404 -35.03 -6.27 -0.10
N LYS A 405 -34.88 -6.55 -1.40
CA LYS A 405 -33.59 -6.48 -2.10
C LYS A 405 -33.13 -5.04 -2.29
N LEU A 406 -31.82 -4.85 -2.40
CA LEU A 406 -31.25 -3.56 -2.73
C LEU A 406 -31.36 -3.30 -4.23
N LEU A 407 -32.14 -2.30 -4.62
CA LEU A 407 -32.22 -1.84 -6.01
C LEU A 407 -30.97 -1.04 -6.38
N ILE A 408 -30.25 -1.53 -7.39
CA ILE A 408 -29.10 -0.87 -8.01
C ILE A 408 -29.53 -0.39 -9.40
N VAL A 409 -29.33 0.89 -9.69
CA VAL A 409 -29.74 1.52 -10.95
C VAL A 409 -28.51 2.05 -11.68
N SER A 410 -28.23 1.48 -12.85
CA SER A 410 -27.25 2.06 -13.77
C SER A 410 -27.89 3.13 -14.65
N TYR A 411 -27.19 4.23 -14.90
CA TYR A 411 -27.54 5.18 -15.94
C TYR A 411 -26.37 5.41 -16.91
N ALA A 412 -26.70 5.66 -18.17
CA ALA A 412 -25.72 5.91 -19.23
C ALA A 412 -25.24 7.35 -19.15
N TRP A 413 -24.03 7.57 -18.66
CA TRP A 413 -23.38 8.87 -18.53
C TRP A 413 -22.44 9.17 -19.71
N ASP A 414 -21.99 10.42 -19.80
CA ASP A 414 -21.13 11.00 -20.83
C ASP A 414 -19.69 11.18 -20.35
N GLY A 415 -18.71 10.82 -21.19
CA GLY A 415 -17.29 10.94 -20.86
C GLY A 415 -16.80 12.39 -20.67
N ASN A 416 -17.53 13.38 -21.18
CA ASN A 416 -17.10 14.78 -21.12
C ASN A 416 -18.20 15.75 -20.69
N SER A 417 -19.20 15.27 -19.95
CA SER A 417 -20.19 16.13 -19.32
C SER A 417 -20.26 15.93 -17.81
N LEU A 418 -20.78 16.92 -17.09
CA LEU A 418 -21.28 16.71 -15.72
C LEU A 418 -22.49 15.75 -15.74
N PRO A 419 -22.84 15.13 -14.60
CA PRO A 419 -24.01 14.25 -14.49
C PRO A 419 -25.29 14.95 -14.98
N GLY A 420 -26.08 14.26 -15.80
CA GLY A 420 -27.31 14.74 -16.41
C GLY A 420 -27.19 15.23 -17.85
N ASN A 421 -25.98 15.57 -18.32
CA ASN A 421 -25.67 16.10 -19.66
C ASN A 421 -26.72 17.07 -20.22
N GLU A 422 -27.66 16.60 -21.06
CA GLU A 422 -28.72 17.43 -21.65
C GLU A 422 -29.67 18.07 -20.63
N PHE A 423 -29.72 17.54 -19.40
CA PHE A 423 -30.39 18.17 -18.26
C PHE A 423 -30.05 19.65 -18.18
N TRP A 424 -28.76 20.00 -18.23
CA TRP A 424 -28.26 21.38 -18.11
C TRP A 424 -28.73 22.33 -19.23
N SER A 425 -29.32 21.79 -20.31
CA SER A 425 -29.97 22.57 -21.37
C SER A 425 -31.49 22.66 -21.25
N GLY A 426 -32.06 22.14 -20.16
CA GLY A 426 -33.50 22.09 -19.92
C GLY A 426 -34.21 20.87 -20.54
N LYS A 427 -33.46 19.92 -21.12
CA LYS A 427 -34.03 18.69 -21.69
C LYS A 427 -34.08 17.61 -20.62
N LEU A 428 -35.20 17.49 -19.91
CA LEU A 428 -35.33 16.67 -18.68
C LEU A 428 -35.62 15.17 -18.91
N GLY A 429 -35.45 14.67 -20.13
CA GLY A 429 -35.84 13.30 -20.46
C GLY A 429 -35.53 12.86 -21.90
N SER A 430 -34.71 13.64 -22.62
CA SER A 430 -34.30 13.29 -23.99
C SER A 430 -33.40 12.07 -24.04
N THR A 431 -32.69 11.79 -22.95
CA THR A 431 -31.71 10.70 -22.79
C THR A 431 -31.90 9.99 -21.46
N GLY A 432 -31.22 8.86 -21.28
CA GLY A 432 -31.20 8.15 -20.00
C GLY A 432 -30.58 9.00 -18.88
N ASP A 433 -29.48 9.71 -19.18
CA ASP A 433 -28.79 10.59 -18.24
C ASP A 433 -29.68 11.73 -17.76
N SER A 434 -30.28 12.49 -18.68
CA SER A 434 -31.17 13.59 -18.32
C SER A 434 -32.42 13.14 -17.56
N ALA A 435 -32.95 11.95 -17.88
CA ALA A 435 -34.07 11.37 -17.13
C ALA A 435 -33.65 10.95 -15.71
N ALA A 436 -32.44 10.42 -15.54
CA ALA A 436 -31.88 10.07 -14.23
C ALA A 436 -31.66 11.34 -13.39
N ALA A 437 -31.07 12.39 -13.96
CA ALA A 437 -30.89 13.69 -13.30
C ALA A 437 -32.22 14.38 -12.96
N ALA A 438 -33.28 14.12 -13.74
CA ALA A 438 -34.62 14.62 -13.46
C ALA A 438 -35.42 13.76 -12.47
N SER A 439 -34.87 12.63 -12.00
CA SER A 439 -35.57 11.73 -11.07
C SER A 439 -34.79 11.42 -9.79
N THR A 440 -33.54 11.90 -9.70
CA THR A 440 -32.57 11.63 -8.62
C THR A 440 -31.66 12.85 -8.39
N GLN A 441 -30.79 12.80 -7.38
CA GLN A 441 -29.93 13.92 -6.98
C GLN A 441 -28.56 13.93 -7.72
N ILE A 442 -28.36 13.13 -8.78
CA ILE A 442 -27.03 12.95 -9.39
C ILE A 442 -26.39 14.26 -9.90
N SER A 443 -27.19 15.27 -10.29
CA SER A 443 -26.67 16.57 -10.73
C SER A 443 -26.05 17.41 -9.61
N GLU A 444 -26.33 17.09 -8.35
CA GLU A 444 -25.68 17.65 -7.16
C GLU A 444 -24.70 16.65 -6.52
N ILE A 445 -25.16 15.43 -6.21
CA ILE A 445 -24.40 14.45 -5.42
C ILE A 445 -23.22 13.86 -6.20
N HIS A 446 -23.35 13.62 -7.52
CA HIS A 446 -22.25 13.11 -8.35
C HIS A 446 -21.40 14.26 -8.95
N ASN A 447 -21.69 15.52 -8.63
CA ASN A 447 -21.03 16.67 -9.24
C ASN A 447 -19.80 17.09 -8.42
N PRO A 448 -18.57 16.99 -8.96
CA PRO A 448 -17.34 17.28 -8.22
C PRO A 448 -17.16 18.77 -7.86
N HIS A 449 -17.94 19.66 -8.46
CA HIS A 449 -17.94 21.09 -8.10
C HIS A 449 -18.90 21.43 -6.96
N ILE A 450 -19.73 20.48 -6.53
CA ILE A 450 -20.72 20.65 -5.47
C ILE A 450 -20.40 19.70 -4.31
N ASN A 451 -20.15 18.43 -4.60
CA ASN A 451 -19.83 17.40 -3.61
C ASN A 451 -18.33 17.15 -3.54
N SER A 452 -17.67 17.60 -2.47
CA SER A 452 -16.24 17.35 -2.25
C SER A 452 -15.90 15.87 -2.03
N LYS A 453 -16.90 14.98 -1.81
CA LYS A 453 -16.69 13.52 -1.79
C LYS A 453 -16.40 12.93 -3.18
N VAL A 454 -16.70 13.65 -4.26
CA VAL A 454 -16.43 13.22 -5.64
C VAL A 454 -15.05 13.73 -6.05
N CYS A 455 -14.01 13.14 -5.47
CA CYS A 455 -12.61 13.50 -5.70
C CYS A 455 -11.71 12.26 -5.62
N ALA A 456 -10.47 12.38 -6.11
CA ALA A 456 -9.47 11.32 -6.12
C ALA A 456 -9.11 10.83 -4.71
N ALA A 457 -9.16 11.69 -3.70
CA ALA A 457 -8.94 11.31 -2.30
C ALA A 457 -10.02 10.37 -1.74
N ASN A 458 -11.17 10.25 -2.41
CA ASN A 458 -12.22 9.30 -2.07
C ASN A 458 -12.36 8.17 -3.11
N LEU A 459 -11.39 8.02 -4.01
CA LEU A 459 -11.44 7.04 -5.09
C LEU A 459 -11.50 5.61 -4.54
N ARG A 460 -12.37 4.80 -5.16
CA ARG A 460 -12.49 3.36 -4.92
C ARG A 460 -11.96 2.60 -6.14
N ILE A 461 -11.08 1.65 -5.87
CA ILE A 461 -10.50 0.77 -6.88
C ILE A 461 -11.30 -0.52 -6.91
N VAL A 462 -11.85 -0.83 -8.08
CA VAL A 462 -12.53 -2.09 -8.35
C VAL A 462 -11.48 -3.14 -8.66
N THR A 463 -11.47 -4.21 -7.87
CA THR A 463 -10.57 -5.37 -8.03
C THR A 463 -11.38 -6.66 -7.94
N ILE A 464 -10.81 -7.78 -8.39
CA ILE A 464 -11.43 -9.11 -8.20
C ILE A 464 -11.65 -9.49 -6.73
N LEU A 465 -10.97 -8.80 -5.79
CA LEU A 465 -11.08 -8.97 -4.35
C LEU A 465 -12.09 -8.01 -3.70
N GLY A 466 -12.92 -7.33 -4.49
CA GLY A 466 -13.88 -6.33 -4.05
C GLY A 466 -13.38 -4.89 -4.18
N LEU A 467 -14.06 -3.95 -3.51
CA LEU A 467 -13.68 -2.55 -3.53
C LEU A 467 -12.57 -2.25 -2.53
N LYS A 468 -11.49 -1.62 -3.00
CA LYS A 468 -10.41 -1.11 -2.15
C LYS A 468 -10.41 0.41 -2.18
N MET A 469 -10.15 1.06 -1.04
CA MET A 469 -9.76 2.46 -1.10
C MET A 469 -8.33 2.55 -1.60
N PHE A 470 -8.03 3.54 -2.44
CA PHE A 470 -6.65 3.84 -2.80
C PHE A 470 -5.92 4.37 -1.55
N LYS A 471 -5.15 3.49 -0.89
CA LYS A 471 -4.23 3.80 0.21
C LYS A 471 -2.89 3.14 -0.13
N ILE A 472 -1.78 3.86 0.03
CA ILE A 472 -0.49 3.17 0.06
C ILE A 472 -0.47 2.42 1.40
N PRO A 473 -0.18 1.11 1.41
CA PRO A 473 -0.11 0.37 2.66
C PRO A 473 0.91 1.03 3.59
N GLU A 474 0.54 1.23 4.86
CA GLU A 474 1.44 1.81 5.86
C GLU A 474 2.68 0.92 5.99
N TRP A 475 3.86 1.49 5.78
CA TRP A 475 5.13 0.75 5.87
C TRP A 475 5.37 0.28 7.32
N PRO A 476 5.91 -0.93 7.56
CA PRO A 476 6.38 -1.89 6.57
C PRO A 476 5.24 -2.65 5.88
N VAL A 477 5.33 -2.74 4.56
CA VAL A 477 4.46 -3.59 3.75
C VAL A 477 5.04 -4.99 3.76
N ARG A 478 4.25 -6.00 4.14
CA ARG A 478 4.76 -7.39 4.15
C ARG A 478 5.30 -7.75 2.76
N PRO A 479 6.48 -8.39 2.64
CA PRO A 479 7.04 -8.75 1.35
C PRO A 479 6.13 -9.71 0.57
N ILE A 480 6.09 -9.52 -0.75
CA ILE A 480 5.39 -10.41 -1.68
C ILE A 480 6.44 -11.28 -2.35
N TRP A 481 6.30 -12.60 -2.21
CA TRP A 481 7.26 -13.56 -2.72
C TRP A 481 6.70 -14.30 -3.94
N THR A 482 7.50 -14.37 -4.99
CA THR A 482 7.32 -15.40 -6.03
C THR A 482 7.93 -16.71 -5.56
N GLU A 483 7.52 -17.84 -6.15
CA GLU A 483 8.10 -19.15 -5.83
C GLU A 483 9.62 -19.17 -6.03
N GLU A 484 10.13 -18.56 -7.10
CA GLU A 484 11.56 -18.44 -7.40
C GLU A 484 12.30 -17.65 -6.30
N THR A 485 11.82 -16.44 -5.97
CA THR A 485 12.45 -15.60 -4.95
C THR A 485 12.37 -16.23 -3.55
N LEU A 486 11.30 -16.95 -3.24
CA LEU A 486 11.13 -17.64 -1.96
C LEU A 486 12.05 -18.86 -1.86
N ASN A 487 12.25 -19.59 -2.96
CA ASN A 487 13.23 -20.67 -3.03
C ASN A 487 14.66 -20.17 -2.88
N ALA A 488 14.99 -19.01 -3.47
CA ALA A 488 16.28 -18.36 -3.29
C ALA A 488 16.51 -17.91 -1.84
N LEU A 489 15.49 -17.28 -1.22
CA LEU A 489 15.54 -16.87 0.19
C LEU A 489 15.76 -18.08 1.12
N LEU A 490 14.96 -19.12 0.96
CA LEU A 490 14.93 -20.28 1.85
C LEU A 490 15.94 -21.37 1.45
N LYS A 491 16.92 -21.04 0.61
CA LYS A 491 17.99 -21.95 0.26
C LYS A 491 18.72 -22.40 1.53
N ASP A 492 18.92 -23.71 1.66
CA ASP A 492 19.55 -24.37 2.81
C ASP A 492 18.77 -24.24 4.15
N ALA A 493 17.52 -23.78 4.11
CA ALA A 493 16.65 -23.76 5.28
C ALA A 493 16.16 -25.19 5.60
N MET A 494 16.86 -25.87 6.52
CA MET A 494 16.46 -27.21 6.98
C MET A 494 15.57 -27.12 8.24
N ASN A 495 14.61 -28.04 8.37
CA ASN A 495 13.71 -28.12 9.52
C ASN A 495 14.25 -29.04 10.62
N ASP A 496 15.54 -28.96 10.90
CA ASP A 496 16.19 -29.84 11.87
C ASP A 496 16.13 -29.23 13.27
N ALA A 497 15.56 -29.98 14.21
CA ALA A 497 15.58 -29.61 15.61
C ALA A 497 17.03 -29.58 16.11
N GLN A 498 17.52 -28.41 16.50
CA GLN A 498 18.87 -28.30 17.01
C GLN A 498 19.02 -29.04 18.34
N LYS A 499 20.07 -29.87 18.45
CA LYS A 499 20.45 -30.55 19.71
C LYS A 499 20.52 -29.53 20.86
N PRO A 500 19.95 -29.81 22.04
CA PRO A 500 20.14 -28.98 23.22
C PRO A 500 21.63 -28.88 23.58
N VAL A 501 22.07 -27.69 23.98
CA VAL A 501 23.41 -27.43 24.52
C VAL A 501 23.36 -27.66 26.02
N THR A 502 24.28 -28.46 26.56
CA THR A 502 24.36 -28.71 28.01
C THR A 502 25.10 -27.58 28.72
N LEU A 503 24.94 -27.52 30.04
CA LEU A 503 25.67 -26.54 30.86
C LEU A 503 27.18 -26.74 30.74
N GLU A 504 27.65 -28.00 30.74
CA GLU A 504 29.07 -28.34 30.64
C GLU A 504 29.66 -27.93 29.29
N GLU A 505 28.96 -28.19 28.18
CA GLU A 505 29.38 -27.79 26.83
C GLU A 505 29.55 -26.26 26.72
N LEU A 506 28.63 -25.49 27.32
CA LEU A 506 28.71 -24.04 27.34
C LEU A 506 29.87 -23.54 28.22
N GLN A 507 30.03 -24.11 29.42
CA GLN A 507 31.11 -23.74 30.34
C GLN A 507 32.49 -24.00 29.72
N GLU A 508 32.67 -25.15 29.07
CA GLU A 508 33.91 -25.49 28.38
C GLU A 508 34.27 -24.45 27.29
N LYS A 509 33.30 -24.07 26.45
CA LYS A 509 33.50 -23.04 25.43
C LYS A 509 33.76 -21.66 26.04
N SER A 510 33.03 -21.32 27.11
CA SER A 510 33.19 -20.06 27.84
C SER A 510 34.58 -19.93 28.46
N ASP A 511 35.12 -20.98 29.07
CA ASP A 511 36.47 -20.97 29.64
C ASP A 511 37.58 -20.98 28.57
N LYS A 512 37.29 -21.52 27.37
CA LYS A 512 38.20 -21.46 26.20
C LYS A 512 38.08 -20.17 25.38
N PHE A 513 37.15 -19.28 25.71
CA PHE A 513 36.96 -18.04 24.97
C PHE A 513 38.22 -17.14 25.08
N PRO A 514 38.77 -16.61 23.97
CA PRO A 514 40.09 -15.98 23.98
C PRO A 514 40.13 -14.62 24.69
N ILE A 515 38.99 -14.00 24.95
CA ILE A 515 38.90 -12.70 25.62
C ILE A 515 38.50 -12.93 27.08
N LYS A 516 39.26 -12.34 28.00
CA LYS A 516 39.02 -12.45 29.44
C LYS A 516 37.68 -11.80 29.82
N PHE A 517 36.85 -12.54 30.55
CA PHE A 517 35.68 -11.99 31.23
C PHE A 517 36.12 -11.06 32.37
N PRO A 518 35.61 -9.80 32.42
CA PRO A 518 35.90 -8.88 33.52
C PRO A 518 35.36 -9.34 34.87
N VAL A 519 34.20 -10.00 34.87
CA VAL A 519 33.51 -10.49 36.07
C VAL A 519 32.97 -11.91 35.82
N ASP A 520 33.06 -12.75 36.85
CA ASP A 520 32.55 -14.14 36.80
C ASP A 520 31.15 -14.29 37.40
N SER A 521 30.62 -13.27 38.09
CA SER A 521 29.35 -13.33 38.85
C SER A 521 28.12 -13.67 37.99
N VAL A 522 28.11 -13.25 36.73
CA VAL A 522 27.05 -13.53 35.76
C VAL A 522 27.24 -14.83 35.00
N ARG A 523 28.41 -15.46 35.09
CA ARG A 523 28.74 -16.65 34.30
C ARG A 523 28.04 -17.87 34.85
N CYS A 524 27.61 -18.76 33.96
CA CYS A 524 26.96 -20.03 34.27
C CYS A 524 27.78 -20.91 35.24
N LYS A 525 29.12 -20.88 35.15
CA LYS A 525 30.01 -21.59 36.08
C LYS A 525 29.95 -21.09 37.53
N THR A 526 29.56 -19.83 37.73
CA THR A 526 29.37 -19.24 39.06
C THR A 526 27.92 -19.37 39.51
N LEU A 527 26.98 -19.13 38.59
CA LEU A 527 25.54 -19.14 38.88
C LEU A 527 25.02 -20.51 39.30
N ILE A 528 25.63 -21.61 38.86
CA ILE A 528 25.26 -22.98 39.25
C ILE A 528 25.24 -23.19 40.77
N ASN A 529 25.99 -22.38 41.54
CA ASN A 529 25.98 -22.43 43.00
C ASN A 529 24.68 -21.88 43.64
N THR A 530 23.89 -21.12 42.88
CA THR A 530 22.67 -20.43 43.37
C THR A 530 21.46 -20.57 42.46
N VAL A 531 21.63 -21.21 41.31
CA VAL A 531 20.60 -21.41 40.27
C VAL A 531 20.64 -22.88 39.85
N PRO A 532 19.50 -23.59 39.82
CA PRO A 532 19.46 -24.99 39.41
C PRO A 532 20.03 -25.21 38.02
N LYS A 533 20.72 -26.34 37.82
CA LYS A 533 21.34 -26.71 36.53
C LYS A 533 20.33 -26.67 35.38
N GLU A 534 19.17 -27.29 35.60
CA GLU A 534 18.10 -27.42 34.61
C GLU A 534 17.61 -26.04 34.16
N LYS A 535 17.63 -25.06 35.07
CA LYS A 535 17.24 -23.68 34.77
C LYS A 535 18.27 -22.97 33.90
N LEU A 536 19.56 -23.15 34.20
CA LEU A 536 20.64 -22.60 33.37
C LEU A 536 20.61 -23.23 31.97
N GLU A 537 20.41 -24.54 31.87
CA GLU A 537 20.26 -25.23 30.57
C GLU A 537 19.02 -24.75 29.80
N ALA A 538 17.90 -24.50 30.48
CA ALA A 538 16.73 -23.90 29.85
C ALA A 538 17.03 -22.49 29.31
N ASN A 539 17.75 -21.64 30.06
CA ASN A 539 18.16 -20.31 29.59
C ASN A 539 19.09 -20.41 28.37
N ILE A 540 20.10 -21.29 28.43
CA ILE A 540 21.04 -21.56 27.31
C ILE A 540 20.30 -21.93 26.03
N ASN A 541 19.31 -22.82 26.14
CA ASN A 541 18.57 -23.35 24.99
C ASN A 541 17.40 -22.47 24.53
N SER A 542 17.03 -21.46 25.32
CA SER A 542 15.99 -20.49 24.96
C SER A 542 16.45 -19.41 23.98
N VAL A 543 17.77 -19.30 23.78
CA VAL A 543 18.42 -18.30 22.93
C VAL A 543 18.10 -18.52 21.45
N TYR A 544 17.83 -17.44 20.73
CA TYR A 544 17.88 -17.43 19.27
C TYR A 544 18.13 -16.02 18.71
N PRO A 545 18.75 -15.91 17.51
CA PRO A 545 18.69 -14.69 16.72
C PRO A 545 17.29 -14.49 16.13
N VAL A 546 16.83 -13.25 16.05
CA VAL A 546 15.52 -12.85 15.52
C VAL A 546 15.65 -11.66 14.58
N ILE A 547 14.90 -11.69 13.47
CA ILE A 547 14.88 -10.64 12.44
C ILE A 547 13.46 -10.33 11.98
N HIS A 548 13.19 -9.08 11.60
CA HIS A 548 11.90 -8.69 11.03
C HIS A 548 11.74 -9.20 9.59
N GLU A 549 10.55 -9.67 9.21
CA GLU A 549 10.31 -10.30 7.90
C GLU A 549 10.67 -9.41 6.70
N ASN A 550 10.45 -8.10 6.80
CA ASN A 550 10.79 -7.14 5.74
C ASN A 550 12.28 -7.10 5.37
N VAL A 551 13.16 -7.41 6.32
CA VAL A 551 14.61 -7.35 6.13
C VAL A 551 15.10 -8.52 5.27
N LEU A 552 14.32 -9.61 5.18
CA LEU A 552 14.67 -10.78 4.37
C LEU A 552 14.81 -10.43 2.88
N GLN A 553 13.95 -9.55 2.37
CA GLN A 553 14.05 -9.06 0.99
C GLN A 553 15.30 -8.19 0.80
N LEU A 554 15.59 -7.30 1.76
CA LEU A 554 16.81 -6.49 1.73
C LEU A 554 18.08 -7.35 1.72
N MET A 555 18.13 -8.43 2.51
CA MET A 555 19.28 -9.35 2.53
C MET A 555 19.48 -10.03 1.17
N LEU A 556 18.40 -10.47 0.54
CA LEU A 556 18.45 -11.07 -0.78
C LEU A 556 18.92 -10.06 -1.85
N ASP A 557 18.33 -8.87 -1.85
CA ASP A 557 18.68 -7.79 -2.79
C ASP A 557 20.12 -7.30 -2.58
N PHE A 558 20.59 -7.26 -1.34
CA PHE A 558 21.97 -6.93 -1.00
C PHE A 558 22.96 -7.94 -1.59
N LEU A 559 22.69 -9.24 -1.44
CA LEU A 559 23.54 -10.29 -2.03
C LEU A 559 23.59 -10.14 -3.55
N TYR A 560 22.45 -9.96 -4.21
CA TYR A 560 22.40 -9.73 -5.65
C TYR A 560 23.17 -8.47 -6.07
N HIS A 561 23.00 -7.37 -5.33
CA HIS A 561 23.69 -6.12 -5.59
C HIS A 561 25.20 -6.28 -5.46
N LYS A 562 25.68 -6.91 -4.38
CA LYS A 562 27.11 -7.08 -4.12
C LYS A 562 27.78 -8.04 -5.10
N VAL A 563 27.10 -9.10 -5.54
CA VAL A 563 27.64 -10.00 -6.58
C VAL A 563 27.76 -9.27 -7.93
N ARG A 564 26.81 -8.39 -8.25
CA ARG A 564 26.77 -7.71 -9.56
C ARG A 564 27.64 -6.45 -9.63
N PHE A 565 27.65 -5.66 -8.57
CA PHE A 565 28.22 -4.31 -8.56
C PHE A 565 29.29 -4.10 -7.49
N GLY A 566 29.50 -5.08 -6.61
CA GLY A 566 30.54 -5.00 -5.58
C GLY A 566 31.95 -5.00 -6.16
N LYS A 567 32.91 -4.62 -5.32
CA LYS A 567 34.35 -4.70 -5.62
C LYS A 567 34.82 -6.15 -5.67
N GLU A 568 36.07 -6.39 -6.09
CA GLU A 568 36.58 -7.76 -6.23
C GLU A 568 36.47 -8.59 -4.92
N PRO A 569 36.91 -8.09 -3.74
CA PRO A 569 36.79 -8.86 -2.50
C PRO A 569 35.33 -9.18 -2.12
N GLU A 570 34.42 -8.25 -2.41
CA GLU A 570 32.98 -8.43 -2.17
C GLU A 570 32.40 -9.48 -3.12
N ARG A 571 32.68 -9.39 -4.42
CA ARG A 571 32.18 -10.38 -5.39
C ARG A 571 32.70 -11.78 -5.08
N GLU A 572 33.94 -11.91 -4.63
CA GLU A 572 34.52 -13.19 -4.20
C GLU A 572 33.73 -13.78 -3.02
N ILE A 573 33.47 -12.98 -1.97
CA ILE A 573 32.83 -13.48 -0.76
C ILE A 573 31.34 -13.79 -0.96
N TYR A 574 30.62 -13.00 -1.77
CA TYR A 574 29.16 -13.12 -1.89
C TYR A 574 28.68 -14.03 -3.03
N LYS A 575 29.55 -14.46 -3.96
CA LYS A 575 29.18 -15.17 -5.22
C LYS A 575 28.13 -16.28 -5.07
N ASN A 576 28.19 -17.03 -3.97
CA ASN A 576 27.29 -18.16 -3.70
C ASN A 576 26.64 -18.10 -2.31
N MET A 577 26.82 -16.98 -1.59
CA MET A 577 26.38 -16.84 -0.21
C MET A 577 24.85 -16.86 -0.13
N THR A 578 24.31 -17.69 0.75
CA THR A 578 22.88 -17.72 1.07
C THR A 578 22.52 -16.69 2.14
N VAL A 579 21.22 -16.42 2.31
CA VAL A 579 20.75 -15.54 3.39
C VAL A 579 21.13 -16.08 4.77
N LEU A 580 21.10 -17.40 4.98
CA LEU A 580 21.55 -18.00 6.24
C LEU A 580 23.05 -17.81 6.46
N GLU A 581 23.88 -17.97 5.44
CA GLU A 581 25.33 -17.73 5.56
C GLU A 581 25.64 -16.25 5.81
N LEU A 582 24.88 -15.34 5.20
CA LEU A 582 24.97 -13.91 5.51
C LEU A 582 24.61 -13.64 6.97
N VAL A 583 23.53 -14.20 7.48
CA VAL A 583 23.14 -14.07 8.90
C VAL A 583 24.21 -14.63 9.83
N GLU A 584 24.77 -15.80 9.52
CA GLU A 584 25.86 -16.41 10.32
C GLU A 584 27.08 -15.49 10.36
N ARG A 585 27.40 -14.85 9.24
CA ARG A 585 28.45 -13.86 9.13
C ARG A 585 28.18 -12.60 9.95
N LEU A 586 26.96 -12.05 9.91
CA LEU A 586 26.55 -10.89 10.70
C LEU A 586 26.58 -11.15 12.22
N LEU A 587 26.49 -12.43 12.64
CA LEU A 587 26.67 -12.84 14.03
C LEU A 587 28.16 -12.97 14.38
N THR A 588 28.94 -13.68 13.57
CA THR A 588 30.28 -14.19 13.94
C THR A 588 31.46 -13.29 13.56
N LYS A 589 31.26 -12.28 12.70
CA LYS A 589 32.36 -11.39 12.23
C LYS A 589 32.37 -10.01 12.86
N ARG A 590 31.57 -9.81 13.92
CA ARG A 590 31.58 -8.59 14.74
C ARG A 590 32.93 -8.43 15.46
N ALA A 591 33.30 -7.19 15.74
CA ALA A 591 34.38 -6.93 16.68
C ALA A 591 33.96 -7.38 18.10
N VAL A 592 34.94 -7.59 18.98
CA VAL A 592 34.68 -7.83 20.41
C VAL A 592 34.14 -6.55 21.06
N SER A 593 34.73 -5.41 20.71
CA SER A 593 34.21 -4.08 21.05
C SER A 593 34.43 -3.12 19.88
N PHE A 594 33.51 -2.18 19.70
CA PHE A 594 33.52 -1.18 18.63
C PHE A 594 32.90 0.12 19.16
N LEU A 595 33.67 1.20 19.21
CA LEU A 595 33.35 2.40 20.00
C LEU A 595 33.73 3.68 19.25
N ASN A 596 33.08 4.79 19.64
CA ASN A 596 33.40 6.20 19.33
C ASN A 596 33.50 6.59 17.83
N ASP A 597 33.67 7.87 17.56
CA ASP A 597 33.79 8.45 16.20
C ASP A 597 35.07 8.07 15.44
N ILE A 598 36.12 7.63 16.14
CA ILE A 598 37.37 7.15 15.54
C ILE A 598 37.40 5.63 15.37
N ASP A 599 36.28 4.93 15.63
CA ASP A 599 36.14 3.48 15.47
C ASP A 599 37.20 2.71 16.27
N SER A 600 37.30 2.97 17.56
CA SER A 600 38.17 2.19 18.45
C SER A 600 37.64 0.76 18.57
N TYR A 601 38.48 -0.24 18.29
CA TYR A 601 38.06 -1.63 18.20
C TYR A 601 38.98 -2.61 18.94
N ALA A 602 38.40 -3.75 19.31
CA ALA A 602 39.13 -4.96 19.70
C ALA A 602 38.58 -6.16 18.91
N LEU A 603 39.45 -7.00 18.37
CA LEU A 603 39.10 -8.19 17.59
C LEU A 603 39.27 -9.47 18.42
N LEU A 604 38.68 -10.57 17.95
CA LEU A 604 38.68 -11.86 18.65
C LEU A 604 40.10 -12.45 18.81
N ASN A 605 41.02 -12.14 17.89
CA ASN A 605 42.42 -12.55 17.98
C ASN A 605 43.27 -11.66 18.93
N GLY A 606 42.65 -10.75 19.67
CA GLY A 606 43.32 -9.83 20.59
C GLY A 606 43.86 -8.55 19.95
N THR A 607 43.76 -8.40 18.61
CA THR A 607 44.18 -7.16 17.92
C THR A 607 43.33 -5.99 18.39
N ARG A 608 43.97 -4.88 18.74
CA ARG A 608 43.32 -3.61 19.11
C ARG A 608 43.81 -2.50 18.19
N GLY A 609 42.94 -1.52 17.91
CA GLY A 609 43.27 -0.39 17.06
C GLY A 609 42.15 0.64 17.01
N PHE A 610 42.30 1.62 16.12
CA PHE A 610 41.29 2.64 15.83
C PHE A 610 41.40 3.05 14.35
N GLY A 611 40.29 3.47 13.75
CA GLY A 611 40.19 3.93 12.37
C GLY A 611 40.41 2.84 11.31
N GLN A 612 40.48 3.27 10.04
CA GLN A 612 40.72 2.41 8.86
C GLN A 612 39.61 1.38 8.57
N TRP A 613 38.48 1.43 9.28
CA TRP A 613 37.38 0.50 9.10
C TRP A 613 36.70 0.69 7.73
N GLU A 614 36.73 1.91 7.20
CA GLU A 614 36.24 2.30 5.87
C GLU A 614 36.94 1.58 4.71
N ARG A 615 38.11 0.95 4.96
CA ARG A 615 38.86 0.21 3.95
C ARG A 615 38.36 -1.21 3.73
N ILE A 616 37.63 -1.79 4.68
CA ILE A 616 37.17 -3.19 4.64
C ILE A 616 36.23 -3.40 3.45
N GLY A 617 36.52 -4.39 2.59
CA GLY A 617 35.75 -4.63 1.36
C GLY A 617 36.14 -3.73 0.19
N THR A 618 37.24 -2.97 0.31
CA THR A 618 37.82 -2.18 -0.77
C THR A 618 39.17 -2.74 -1.23
N ASP A 619 39.67 -2.29 -2.38
CA ASP A 619 41.01 -2.65 -2.87
C ASP A 619 42.15 -2.16 -1.95
N SER A 620 41.83 -1.34 -0.94
CA SER A 620 42.75 -0.84 0.08
C SER A 620 42.65 -1.56 1.43
N GLU A 621 41.90 -2.67 1.51
CA GLU A 621 41.81 -3.47 2.72
C GLU A 621 43.18 -4.04 3.15
N THR A 622 43.34 -4.30 4.44
CA THR A 622 44.64 -4.74 5.00
C THR A 622 44.58 -6.19 5.47
N GLU A 623 45.74 -6.80 5.69
CA GLU A 623 45.81 -8.17 6.23
C GLU A 623 45.06 -8.34 7.57
N LYS A 624 44.99 -7.29 8.39
CA LYS A 624 44.31 -7.32 9.70
C LYS A 624 42.85 -6.88 9.66
N LEU A 625 42.52 -5.90 8.82
CA LEU A 625 41.18 -5.37 8.61
C LEU A 625 40.79 -5.63 7.16
N ASN A 626 40.15 -6.77 6.92
CA ASN A 626 39.62 -7.18 5.63
C ASN A 626 38.25 -7.84 5.77
N LEU A 627 37.59 -7.98 4.62
CA LEU A 627 36.23 -8.51 4.56
C LEU A 627 36.15 -9.97 5.01
N LYS A 628 37.22 -10.76 4.96
CA LYS A 628 37.19 -12.18 5.39
C LYS A 628 37.01 -12.32 6.91
N THR A 629 37.56 -11.38 7.69
CA THR A 629 37.58 -11.46 9.16
C THR A 629 36.68 -10.47 9.88
N CYS A 630 36.25 -9.40 9.20
CA CYS A 630 35.49 -8.29 9.80
C CYS A 630 34.24 -7.95 8.97
N LEU A 631 33.26 -7.30 9.59
CA LEU A 631 32.14 -6.67 8.88
C LEU A 631 32.56 -5.35 8.24
N SER A 632 32.15 -5.13 6.99
CA SER A 632 32.21 -3.79 6.35
C SER A 632 31.08 -2.88 6.87
N TYR A 633 31.17 -1.56 6.66
CA TYR A 633 30.08 -0.63 7.00
C TYR A 633 28.75 -0.99 6.33
N ASP A 634 28.81 -1.52 5.10
CA ASP A 634 27.61 -1.96 4.38
C ASP A 634 26.96 -3.17 5.05
N GLU A 635 27.74 -4.08 5.65
CA GLU A 635 27.24 -5.21 6.42
C GLU A 635 26.73 -4.80 7.80
N ILE A 636 27.34 -3.79 8.42
CA ILE A 636 26.86 -3.22 9.70
C ILE A 636 25.43 -2.69 9.53
N LYS A 637 25.10 -2.08 8.39
CA LYS A 637 23.73 -1.63 8.06
C LYS A 637 22.71 -2.76 7.98
N LEU A 638 23.14 -4.00 7.80
CA LEU A 638 22.27 -5.18 7.86
C LEU A 638 22.24 -5.77 9.28
N SER A 639 23.39 -5.81 9.96
CA SER A 639 23.52 -6.40 11.30
C SER A 639 22.66 -5.67 12.34
N VAL A 640 22.37 -4.38 12.12
CA VAL A 640 21.52 -3.57 12.99
C VAL A 640 20.06 -4.04 13.06
N PHE A 641 19.62 -4.89 12.14
CA PHE A 641 18.30 -5.51 12.16
C PHE A 641 18.28 -6.89 12.83
N LEU A 642 19.44 -7.42 13.20
CA LEU A 642 19.59 -8.77 13.74
C LEU A 642 19.74 -8.71 15.26
N SER A 643 18.68 -9.10 15.96
CA SER A 643 18.60 -9.13 17.41
C SER A 643 18.83 -10.52 17.97
N VAL A 644 19.19 -10.62 19.25
CA VAL A 644 19.30 -11.90 19.98
C VAL A 644 18.47 -11.82 21.25
N SER A 645 17.64 -12.83 21.49
CA SER A 645 16.71 -12.90 22.63
C SER A 645 16.88 -14.20 23.40
N SER A 646 16.75 -14.15 24.73
CA SER A 646 16.72 -15.34 25.58
C SER A 646 16.05 -15.09 26.93
N PHE A 647 15.67 -16.19 27.61
CA PHE A 647 15.55 -16.14 29.07
C PHE A 647 16.93 -15.94 29.70
N THR A 648 16.95 -15.27 30.86
CA THR A 648 18.14 -15.09 31.69
C THR A 648 17.76 -15.01 33.16
N THR A 649 18.68 -15.39 34.03
CA THR A 649 18.64 -15.06 35.45
C THR A 649 19.14 -13.63 35.65
N PHE A 650 18.46 -12.87 36.50
CA PHE A 650 18.92 -11.55 36.93
C PHE A 650 19.69 -11.68 38.24
N ILE A 651 20.91 -11.14 38.29
CA ILE A 651 21.74 -11.18 39.49
C ILE A 651 21.63 -9.90 40.34
N ASN A 652 21.15 -8.81 39.74
CA ASN A 652 20.88 -7.52 40.36
C ASN A 652 19.76 -6.76 39.62
N ASP A 653 19.50 -5.52 40.00
CA ASP A 653 18.41 -4.69 39.46
C ASP A 653 18.64 -4.17 38.02
N GLY A 654 19.81 -4.41 37.44
CA GLY A 654 20.18 -3.95 36.10
C GLY A 654 20.56 -2.48 36.03
N ASN A 655 20.80 -1.80 37.15
CA ASN A 655 21.26 -0.42 37.16
C ASN A 655 22.58 -0.27 36.37
N ARG A 656 22.79 0.89 35.73
CA ARG A 656 24.02 1.24 35.01
C ARG A 656 25.31 1.05 35.83
N TYR A 657 25.22 1.20 37.15
CA TYR A 657 26.36 1.09 38.07
C TYR A 657 26.43 -0.26 38.79
N ASN A 658 25.77 -1.31 38.27
CA ASN A 658 25.68 -2.59 38.97
C ASN A 658 27.02 -3.34 39.06
N CYS A 659 27.97 -3.08 38.16
CA CYS A 659 29.35 -3.59 38.18
C CYS A 659 29.49 -5.11 38.37
N GLY A 660 28.48 -5.92 38.05
CA GLY A 660 28.53 -7.36 38.25
C GLY A 660 28.29 -7.78 39.70
N VAL A 661 27.87 -6.88 40.58
CA VAL A 661 27.65 -7.17 41.99
C VAL A 661 26.35 -7.94 42.16
N LEU A 662 26.41 -9.08 42.84
CA LEU A 662 25.23 -9.89 43.17
C LEU A 662 24.38 -9.17 44.23
N ASN A 663 23.14 -8.83 43.89
CA ASN A 663 22.17 -8.25 44.82
C ASN A 663 20.74 -8.54 44.35
N ARG A 664 20.10 -9.58 44.90
CA ARG A 664 18.73 -10.00 44.49
C ARG A 664 17.61 -9.36 45.32
N VAL A 665 17.89 -8.31 46.10
CA VAL A 665 16.85 -7.61 46.87
C VAL A 665 15.97 -6.81 45.92
N ASN A 666 14.65 -7.05 45.95
CA ASN A 666 13.68 -6.38 45.08
C ASN A 666 13.95 -6.56 43.57
N VAL A 667 14.44 -7.74 43.18
CA VAL A 667 14.77 -8.10 41.80
C VAL A 667 13.91 -9.28 41.36
N GLU A 668 13.40 -9.27 40.11
CA GLU A 668 12.81 -10.46 39.50
C GLU A 668 13.86 -11.56 39.39
N PRO A 669 13.57 -12.84 39.69
CA PRO A 669 14.58 -13.90 39.58
C PRO A 669 14.98 -14.18 38.13
N GLU A 670 14.06 -13.97 37.18
CA GLU A 670 14.26 -14.21 35.76
C GLU A 670 13.38 -13.33 34.86
N GLY A 671 13.74 -13.26 33.58
CA GLY A 671 12.93 -12.64 32.54
C GLY A 671 13.52 -12.89 31.16
N ILE A 672 12.93 -12.26 30.16
CA ILE A 672 13.49 -12.21 28.80
C ILE A 672 14.40 -11.00 28.69
N ILE A 673 15.56 -11.16 28.07
CA ILE A 673 16.42 -10.06 27.65
C ILE A 673 16.66 -10.14 26.14
N ILE A 674 16.51 -9.00 25.44
CA ILE A 674 16.73 -8.87 24.01
C ILE A 674 17.64 -7.68 23.68
N GLY A 675 18.66 -7.93 22.86
CA GLY A 675 19.54 -6.89 22.33
C GLY A 675 18.96 -6.27 21.06
N LEU A 676 18.66 -4.97 21.12
CA LEU A 676 18.15 -4.19 19.98
C LEU A 676 19.16 -3.13 19.59
N ILE A 677 19.40 -2.97 18.29
CA ILE A 677 20.44 -2.06 17.79
C ILE A 677 19.78 -0.78 17.26
N GLY A 678 20.15 0.34 17.87
CA GLY A 678 19.69 1.69 17.47
C GLY A 678 20.55 2.30 16.36
N THR A 679 20.16 3.49 15.91
CA THR A 679 20.92 4.26 14.91
C THR A 679 22.18 4.87 15.51
N ARG A 680 23.29 4.83 14.77
CA ARG A 680 24.55 5.50 15.17
C ARG A 680 24.91 6.64 14.21
N PHE A 681 24.86 7.88 14.71
CA PHE A 681 25.23 9.08 13.94
C PHE A 681 26.56 9.73 14.35
N GLU A 682 27.26 9.13 15.32
CA GLU A 682 28.54 9.64 15.83
C GLU A 682 29.65 9.64 14.75
N LYS A 683 29.54 8.75 13.75
CA LYS A 683 30.44 8.68 12.59
C LYS A 683 29.73 9.24 11.35
N PRO A 684 30.20 10.36 10.78
CA PRO A 684 29.66 10.88 9.53
C PRO A 684 29.86 9.93 8.34
N ASP A 685 28.99 10.07 7.35
CA ASP A 685 29.09 9.48 6.01
C ASP A 685 29.04 7.94 5.91
N VAL A 686 28.70 7.24 6.99
CA VAL A 686 28.60 5.76 7.02
C VAL A 686 27.40 5.28 7.84
N MET A 687 27.04 3.99 7.69
CA MET A 687 25.94 3.36 8.42
C MET A 687 24.61 4.09 8.17
N GLU A 688 23.77 4.32 9.19
CA GLU A 688 22.50 5.02 9.01
C GLU A 688 22.63 6.50 8.65
N TYR A 689 23.83 7.11 8.80
CA TYR A 689 24.08 8.47 8.36
C TYR A 689 23.84 8.61 6.84
N GLU A 690 24.24 7.61 6.06
CA GLU A 690 24.15 7.63 4.58
C GLU A 690 22.71 7.78 4.06
N GLU A 691 21.72 7.27 4.80
CA GLU A 691 20.30 7.31 4.39
C GLU A 691 19.48 8.39 5.10
N ILE A 692 19.83 8.75 6.33
CA ILE A 692 19.00 9.63 7.17
C ILE A 692 19.53 11.07 7.16
N VAL A 693 20.84 11.27 7.12
CA VAL A 693 21.43 12.61 7.07
C VAL A 693 21.67 12.98 5.61
N ILE A 694 21.08 14.09 5.18
CA ILE A 694 21.20 14.61 3.82
C ILE A 694 22.03 15.89 3.86
N SER A 695 23.26 15.83 3.38
CA SER A 695 24.17 16.98 3.35
C SER A 695 24.58 17.36 1.94
N GLU A 696 24.96 18.62 1.73
CA GLU A 696 25.45 19.08 0.42
C GLU A 696 26.72 18.35 -0.01
N SER A 697 27.62 18.03 0.93
CA SER A 697 28.88 17.34 0.67
C SER A 697 28.73 15.86 0.38
N GLN A 698 27.75 15.18 1.00
CA GLN A 698 27.53 13.75 0.82
C GLN A 698 26.57 13.48 -0.35
N ASN A 699 25.41 14.13 -0.36
CA ASN A 699 24.27 13.79 -1.22
C ASN A 699 24.36 14.48 -2.57
N HIS A 700 25.35 14.11 -3.38
CA HIS A 700 25.47 14.55 -4.77
C HIS A 700 25.69 13.37 -5.72
N GLN A 701 25.43 13.60 -7.00
CA GLN A 701 25.50 12.58 -8.04
C GLN A 701 26.84 11.85 -8.10
N GLY A 702 27.95 12.57 -7.92
CA GLY A 702 29.30 11.98 -7.88
C GLY A 702 29.53 10.91 -6.79
N ASN A 703 28.74 10.93 -5.71
CA ASN A 703 28.80 9.93 -4.64
C ASN A 703 27.75 8.81 -4.81
N GLY A 704 27.04 8.76 -5.95
CA GLY A 704 26.06 7.72 -6.24
C GLY A 704 24.65 7.99 -5.68
N TYR A 705 24.36 9.21 -5.24
CA TYR A 705 23.03 9.67 -4.85
C TYR A 705 22.22 10.18 -6.05
N GLY A 706 20.89 10.07 -5.98
CA GLY A 706 19.97 10.51 -7.03
C GLY A 706 19.48 9.36 -7.94
N ILE A 707 18.47 9.68 -8.76
CA ILE A 707 17.73 8.70 -9.58
C ILE A 707 18.37 8.35 -10.93
N LEU A 708 19.46 9.03 -11.32
CA LEU A 708 19.99 8.95 -12.69
C LEU A 708 21.02 7.83 -12.91
N PHE A 709 21.39 7.08 -11.88
CA PHE A 709 22.39 6.02 -11.97
C PHE A 709 21.75 4.63 -11.91
N LEU A 710 22.41 3.65 -12.55
CA LEU A 710 22.17 2.20 -12.38
C LEU A 710 22.01 1.86 -10.90
N PRO A 711 21.30 0.79 -10.51
CA PRO A 711 20.91 0.56 -9.11
C PRO A 711 22.11 0.71 -8.18
N THR A 712 22.18 1.84 -7.46
CA THR A 712 23.29 2.18 -6.57
C THR A 712 23.05 1.57 -5.21
N LYS A 713 24.10 1.51 -4.38
CA LYS A 713 23.97 1.11 -2.98
C LYS A 713 22.93 1.98 -2.24
N HIS A 714 22.98 3.29 -2.44
CA HIS A 714 22.01 4.20 -1.84
C HIS A 714 20.59 3.95 -2.37
N GLY A 715 20.44 3.69 -3.67
CA GLY A 715 19.16 3.28 -4.26
C GLY A 715 18.58 2.00 -3.65
N LEU A 716 19.43 1.01 -3.34
CA LEU A 716 19.03 -0.23 -2.67
C LEU A 716 18.45 0.05 -1.27
N PHE A 717 19.19 0.78 -0.42
CA PHE A 717 18.74 1.04 0.96
C PHE A 717 17.57 2.03 1.03
N SER A 718 17.58 3.11 0.23
CA SER A 718 16.41 4.01 0.15
C SER A 718 15.18 3.27 -0.38
N GLY A 719 15.36 2.41 -1.39
CA GLY A 719 14.30 1.57 -1.96
C GLY A 719 13.69 0.58 -0.96
N PHE A 720 14.50 0.01 -0.07
CA PHE A 720 14.02 -0.81 1.05
C PHE A 720 13.05 -0.06 1.98
N TYR A 721 13.36 1.21 2.25
CA TYR A 721 12.44 2.09 2.97
C TYR A 721 11.27 2.57 2.12
N GLY A 722 11.19 2.24 0.83
CA GLY A 722 10.18 2.77 -0.09
C GLY A 722 10.32 4.27 -0.32
N GLU A 723 11.55 4.78 -0.31
CA GLU A 723 11.89 6.19 -0.52
C GLU A 723 12.91 6.34 -1.65
N LEU A 724 13.03 7.56 -2.19
CA LEU A 724 14.03 7.88 -3.20
C LEU A 724 15.39 8.19 -2.54
N SER A 725 16.47 7.86 -3.24
CA SER A 725 17.80 8.39 -2.91
C SER A 725 17.89 9.82 -3.45
N PHE A 726 17.86 10.81 -2.56
CA PHE A 726 17.92 12.21 -2.94
C PHE A 726 19.35 12.72 -3.10
N VAL A 727 19.54 13.62 -4.06
CA VAL A 727 20.61 14.62 -3.94
C VAL A 727 20.13 15.83 -3.13
N TYR A 728 21.04 16.54 -2.49
CA TYR A 728 20.76 17.57 -1.49
C TYR A 728 19.72 18.61 -1.94
N HIS A 729 19.87 19.16 -3.16
CA HIS A 729 18.92 20.16 -3.68
C HIS A 729 17.50 19.58 -3.89
N GLN A 730 17.36 18.30 -4.21
CA GLN A 730 16.04 17.66 -4.33
C GLN A 730 15.36 17.57 -2.97
N ALA A 731 16.12 17.25 -1.91
CA ALA A 731 15.59 17.24 -0.55
C ALA A 731 15.18 18.66 -0.10
N LEU A 732 15.94 19.70 -0.47
CA LEU A 732 15.55 21.10 -0.21
C LEU A 732 14.24 21.50 -0.90
N GLU A 733 14.05 21.10 -2.17
CA GLU A 733 12.79 21.36 -2.87
C GLU A 733 11.63 20.58 -2.23
N LEU A 734 11.82 19.30 -1.91
CA LEU A 734 10.79 18.49 -1.26
C LEU A 734 10.43 19.03 0.13
N LYS A 735 11.39 19.58 0.87
CA LYS A 735 11.14 20.21 2.17
C LYS A 735 10.19 21.40 2.07
N LYS A 736 10.13 22.12 0.93
CA LYS A 736 9.17 23.22 0.75
C LYS A 736 7.72 22.73 0.76
N THR A 737 7.48 21.51 0.27
CA THR A 737 6.15 20.89 0.23
C THR A 737 5.90 19.95 1.42
N GLU A 738 6.94 19.35 2.00
CA GLU A 738 6.89 18.44 3.14
C GLU A 738 7.80 18.92 4.31
N PRO A 739 7.46 20.04 4.97
CA PRO A 739 8.35 20.66 5.95
C PRO A 739 8.58 19.80 7.20
N THR A 740 7.65 18.92 7.56
CA THR A 740 7.76 18.03 8.73
C THR A 740 8.63 16.80 8.50
N ARG A 741 8.92 16.46 7.23
CA ARG A 741 9.79 15.34 6.88
C ARG A 741 11.25 15.63 7.24
N PHE A 742 11.70 16.87 7.09
CA PHE A 742 13.10 17.23 7.23
C PHE A 742 13.35 18.20 8.38
N THR A 743 14.20 17.79 9.32
CA THR A 743 14.70 18.66 10.39
C THR A 743 16.05 19.26 9.99
N ASN A 744 16.23 20.57 10.16
CA ASN A 744 17.56 21.18 9.95
C ASN A 744 18.52 20.76 11.06
N LEU A 745 19.69 20.24 10.67
CA LEU A 745 20.82 20.05 11.59
C LEU A 745 21.79 21.23 11.55
N SER A 746 22.02 21.79 10.35
CA SER A 746 22.79 23.01 10.08
C SER A 746 22.30 23.66 8.77
N GLU A 747 22.92 24.74 8.30
CA GLU A 747 22.55 25.37 7.01
C GLU A 747 22.60 24.39 5.83
N ASN A 748 23.60 23.49 5.81
CA ASN A 748 23.86 22.59 4.67
C ASN A 748 23.54 21.12 4.99
N MET A 749 22.77 20.85 6.05
CA MET A 749 22.45 19.49 6.49
C MET A 749 21.02 19.34 7.00
N LEU A 750 20.34 18.32 6.47
CA LEU A 750 18.99 17.92 6.86
C LEU A 750 19.02 16.53 7.50
N PHE A 751 18.05 16.28 8.38
CA PHE A 751 17.73 14.96 8.93
C PHE A 751 16.38 14.53 8.38
N ASP A 752 16.30 13.38 7.70
CA ASP A 752 15.05 12.81 7.21
C ASP A 752 14.33 12.03 8.33
N ASN A 753 13.36 12.70 8.96
CA ASN A 753 12.54 12.15 10.03
C ASN A 753 11.80 10.88 9.57
N LYS A 754 11.38 10.82 8.30
CA LYS A 754 10.59 9.70 7.77
C LYS A 754 11.43 8.43 7.66
N VAL A 755 12.64 8.54 7.12
CA VAL A 755 13.56 7.40 7.00
C VAL A 755 14.04 6.94 8.38
N TYR A 756 14.32 7.87 9.29
CA TYR A 756 14.63 7.54 10.68
C TYR A 756 13.51 6.72 11.35
N CYS A 757 12.26 7.17 11.25
CA CYS A 757 11.12 6.45 11.80
C CYS A 757 11.01 5.04 11.20
N LYS A 758 11.13 4.90 9.87
CA LYS A 758 11.12 3.58 9.21
C LYS A 758 12.22 2.66 9.73
N ARG A 759 13.44 3.16 9.93
CA ARG A 759 14.55 2.37 10.48
C ARG A 759 14.23 1.81 11.88
N ILE A 760 13.69 2.64 12.78
CA ILE A 760 13.40 2.21 14.15
C ILE A 760 12.14 1.34 14.28
N ILE A 761 11.16 1.48 13.37
CA ILE A 761 9.93 0.66 13.36
C ILE A 761 10.27 -0.83 13.41
N LEU A 762 11.26 -1.29 12.62
CA LEU A 762 11.61 -2.71 12.56
C LEU A 762 12.17 -3.25 13.88
N SER A 763 12.94 -2.42 14.61
CA SER A 763 13.44 -2.79 15.95
C SER A 763 12.30 -2.83 16.98
N ILE A 764 11.35 -1.88 16.89
CA ILE A 764 10.18 -1.80 17.76
C ILE A 764 9.27 -3.01 17.54
N GLU A 765 8.96 -3.33 16.29
CA GLU A 765 8.09 -4.47 15.95
C GLU A 765 8.73 -5.80 16.33
N THR A 766 10.04 -5.95 16.12
CA THR A 766 10.77 -7.15 16.57
C THR A 766 10.63 -7.35 18.08
N LEU A 767 10.79 -6.29 18.88
CA LEU A 767 10.58 -6.35 20.33
C LEU A 767 9.15 -6.74 20.70
N LEU A 768 8.16 -6.10 20.08
CA LEU A 768 6.75 -6.32 20.41
C LEU A 768 6.29 -7.73 20.05
N PHE A 769 6.66 -8.23 18.87
CA PHE A 769 6.32 -9.58 18.44
C PHE A 769 7.06 -10.66 19.25
N GLU A 770 8.32 -10.41 19.65
CA GLU A 770 9.04 -11.28 20.58
C GLU A 770 8.36 -11.35 21.95
N ALA A 771 8.04 -10.19 22.54
CA ALA A 771 7.36 -10.13 23.84
C ALA A 771 6.00 -10.86 23.80
N GLN A 772 5.23 -10.61 22.73
CA GLN A 772 3.97 -11.29 22.45
C GLN A 772 4.12 -12.81 22.39
N GLN A 773 5.12 -13.30 21.65
CA GLN A 773 5.33 -14.74 21.48
C GLN A 773 5.77 -15.39 22.79
N ARG A 774 6.72 -14.79 23.51
CA ARG A 774 7.22 -15.32 24.80
C ARG A 774 6.13 -15.33 25.88
N ALA A 775 5.28 -14.31 25.94
CA ALA A 775 4.17 -14.26 26.88
C ALA A 775 3.13 -15.35 26.59
N LYS A 776 2.79 -15.57 25.31
CA LYS A 776 1.92 -16.67 24.88
C LYS A 776 2.48 -18.04 25.27
N GLU A 777 3.77 -18.28 25.05
CA GLU A 777 4.44 -19.53 25.44
C GLU A 777 4.41 -19.78 26.95
N ARG A 778 4.35 -18.72 27.76
CA ARG A 778 4.22 -18.79 29.23
C ARG A 778 2.77 -18.70 29.71
N CYS A 779 1.79 -18.62 28.81
CA CYS A 779 0.37 -18.42 29.14
C CYS A 779 0.12 -17.25 30.11
N THR A 780 0.84 -16.14 29.94
CA THR A 780 0.71 -14.91 30.74
C THR A 780 0.73 -13.67 29.82
N THR A 781 0.74 -12.46 30.38
CA THR A 781 0.97 -11.22 29.63
C THR A 781 2.38 -10.67 29.83
N ALA A 782 2.92 -9.98 28.82
CA ALA A 782 4.21 -9.31 28.87
C ALA A 782 4.11 -7.91 29.48
N PHE A 783 5.10 -7.60 30.32
CA PHE A 783 5.48 -6.27 30.75
C PHE A 783 6.81 -5.91 30.07
N VAL A 784 6.78 -4.99 29.11
CA VAL A 784 7.92 -4.66 28.25
C VAL A 784 8.65 -3.43 28.78
N HIS A 785 9.94 -3.60 29.12
CA HIS A 785 10.83 -2.52 29.53
C HIS A 785 11.67 -2.02 28.35
N VAL A 786 11.41 -0.78 27.95
CA VAL A 786 11.97 -0.12 26.77
C VAL A 786 12.99 0.93 27.20
N VAL A 787 14.20 0.82 26.68
CA VAL A 787 15.24 1.87 26.76
C VAL A 787 15.38 2.59 25.42
N GLY A 788 16.02 3.75 25.42
CA GLY A 788 16.31 4.47 24.18
C GLY A 788 17.34 3.76 23.31
N LEU A 789 16.94 3.37 22.10
CA LEU A 789 17.81 2.71 21.13
C LEU A 789 18.57 3.77 20.32
N GLY A 790 19.88 3.91 20.55
CA GLY A 790 20.70 4.93 19.87
C GLY A 790 20.41 6.39 20.28
N LEU A 791 19.66 6.59 21.37
CA LEU A 791 19.29 7.94 21.88
C LEU A 791 20.25 8.51 22.92
N GLY A 792 21.32 7.77 23.22
CA GLY A 792 22.43 8.18 24.10
C GLY A 792 23.42 9.08 23.36
N VAL A 793 24.71 8.74 23.42
CA VAL A 793 25.79 9.47 22.74
C VAL A 793 25.74 9.36 21.20
N TRP A 794 24.90 8.45 20.67
CA TRP A 794 24.79 8.18 19.24
C TRP A 794 23.78 9.05 18.48
N LYS A 795 22.93 9.82 19.17
CA LYS A 795 21.99 10.73 18.49
C LYS A 795 22.71 12.00 18.06
N ILE A 796 22.26 12.58 16.94
CA ILE A 796 22.78 13.85 16.43
C ILE A 796 21.91 15.04 16.82
N SER A 797 20.65 14.81 17.21
CA SER A 797 19.73 15.88 17.61
C SER A 797 18.69 15.44 18.65
N PRO A 798 18.28 16.32 19.60
CA PRO A 798 17.30 15.97 20.63
C PRO A 798 15.92 15.52 20.12
N HIS A 799 15.48 16.00 18.95
CA HIS A 799 14.14 15.70 18.41
C HIS A 799 13.93 14.20 18.10
N GLN A 800 15.02 13.45 17.90
CA GLN A 800 14.99 12.00 17.70
C GLN A 800 14.30 11.26 18.86
N THR A 801 14.37 11.79 20.08
CA THR A 801 13.66 11.24 21.24
C THR A 801 12.15 11.27 21.01
N SER A 802 11.60 12.41 20.57
CA SER A 802 10.17 12.52 20.28
C SER A 802 9.76 11.61 19.13
N LEU A 803 10.52 11.62 18.03
CA LEU A 803 10.28 10.72 16.90
C LEU A 803 10.26 9.25 17.33
N PHE A 804 11.16 8.83 18.20
CA PHE A 804 11.19 7.46 18.72
C PHE A 804 9.92 7.11 19.50
N LEU A 805 9.50 7.96 20.44
CA LEU A 805 8.31 7.72 21.26
C LEU A 805 7.03 7.74 20.44
N ASP A 806 6.89 8.71 19.52
CA ASP A 806 5.74 8.83 18.63
C ASP A 806 5.64 7.62 17.70
N THR A 807 6.78 7.20 17.14
CA THR A 807 6.84 6.00 16.28
C THR A 807 6.48 4.74 17.05
N PHE A 808 6.94 4.59 18.30
CA PHE A 808 6.63 3.43 19.12
C PHE A 808 5.13 3.31 19.38
N VAL A 809 4.50 4.41 19.81
CA VAL A 809 3.05 4.45 20.04
C VAL A 809 2.28 4.17 18.75
N LYS A 810 2.71 4.75 17.63
CA LYS A 810 2.08 4.45 16.33
C LYS A 810 2.11 2.96 16.00
N ARG A 811 3.21 2.26 16.32
CA ARG A 811 3.28 0.80 16.12
C ARG A 811 2.45 0.00 17.11
N LEU A 812 2.23 0.49 18.33
CA LEU A 812 1.25 -0.12 19.25
C LEU A 812 -0.18 -0.03 18.68
N GLU A 813 -0.55 1.12 18.11
CA GLU A 813 -1.86 1.30 17.48
C GLU A 813 -2.05 0.40 16.26
N VAL A 814 -1.06 0.40 15.34
CA VAL A 814 -1.14 -0.33 14.07
C VAL A 814 -1.12 -1.84 14.29
N ASN A 815 -0.26 -2.32 15.19
CA ASN A 815 -0.10 -3.76 15.44
C ASN A 815 -0.95 -4.27 16.59
N GLY A 816 -1.71 -3.42 17.29
CA GLY A 816 -2.39 -3.78 18.53
C GLY A 816 -3.21 -5.06 18.47
N LYS A 817 -3.91 -5.30 17.35
CA LYS A 817 -4.69 -6.52 17.10
C LYS A 817 -3.87 -7.83 17.10
N HIS A 818 -2.55 -7.73 16.92
CA HIS A 818 -1.60 -8.84 16.94
C HIS A 818 -0.91 -9.01 18.31
N LEU A 819 -1.10 -8.06 19.23
CA LEU A 819 -0.35 -7.92 20.49
C LEU A 819 -1.18 -8.28 21.75
N ASN A 820 -2.13 -9.21 21.63
CA ASN A 820 -3.09 -9.56 22.70
C ASN A 820 -2.49 -10.04 24.04
N ALA A 821 -1.23 -10.45 24.07
CA ALA A 821 -0.52 -10.86 25.27
C ALA A 821 0.48 -9.81 25.75
N VAL A 822 0.60 -8.64 25.11
CA VAL A 822 1.35 -7.49 25.64
C VAL A 822 0.37 -6.64 26.43
N SER A 823 0.58 -6.50 27.74
CA SER A 823 -0.32 -5.68 28.57
C SER A 823 0.25 -4.30 28.86
N ASP A 824 1.57 -4.19 28.99
CA ASP A 824 2.24 -2.99 29.48
C ASP A 824 3.54 -2.72 28.71
N VAL A 825 3.79 -1.45 28.44
CA VAL A 825 5.08 -0.95 27.93
C VAL A 825 5.54 0.19 28.82
N VAL A 826 6.70 0.02 29.47
CA VAL A 826 7.35 1.08 30.23
C VAL A 826 8.53 1.63 29.45
N PHE A 827 8.52 2.94 29.24
CA PHE A 827 9.60 3.71 28.63
C PHE A 827 10.49 4.26 29.73
N ALA A 828 11.64 3.61 29.91
CA ALA A 828 12.60 3.93 30.95
C ALA A 828 13.47 5.13 30.56
N HIS A 829 13.71 6.04 31.50
CA HIS A 829 14.54 7.25 31.33
C HIS A 829 13.93 8.36 30.44
N PHE A 830 12.65 8.25 30.08
CA PHE A 830 11.92 9.26 29.30
C PHE A 830 10.98 10.14 30.15
N GLY A 831 11.12 10.11 31.49
CA GLY A 831 10.21 10.83 32.40
C GLY A 831 10.12 12.34 32.15
N HIS A 832 11.15 12.94 31.55
CA HIS A 832 11.19 14.37 31.23
C HIS A 832 10.31 14.78 30.03
N ASN A 833 9.87 13.83 29.19
CA ASN A 833 9.06 14.11 28.01
C ASN A 833 7.59 14.45 28.35
N GLY A 834 7.12 14.09 29.55
CA GLY A 834 5.73 14.31 30.02
C GLY A 834 4.66 13.46 29.32
N THR A 835 4.85 13.10 28.05
CA THR A 835 3.97 12.24 27.24
C THR A 835 4.76 11.26 26.38
N VAL A 836 4.08 10.23 25.88
CA VAL A 836 4.60 9.22 24.94
C VAL A 836 3.64 9.16 23.77
N GLY A 837 4.02 9.60 22.57
CA GLY A 837 3.10 9.61 21.43
C GLY A 837 1.79 10.36 21.68
N GLY A 838 1.84 11.45 22.45
CA GLY A 838 0.65 12.20 22.89
C GLY A 838 -0.11 11.62 24.08
N TYR A 839 0.22 10.41 24.54
CA TYR A 839 -0.39 9.78 25.72
C TYR A 839 0.30 10.23 27.00
N LYS A 840 -0.49 10.53 28.05
CA LYS A 840 0.04 10.80 29.40
C LYS A 840 0.55 9.52 30.05
N ASN A 841 1.42 9.65 31.05
CA ASN A 841 1.87 8.52 31.85
C ASN A 841 0.68 7.70 32.40
N ASN A 842 0.77 6.37 32.33
CA ASN A 842 -0.26 5.38 32.71
C ASN A 842 -1.53 5.38 31.85
N SER A 843 -1.52 6.02 30.68
CA SER A 843 -2.65 5.95 29.74
C SER A 843 -2.72 4.57 29.06
N ILE A 844 -3.91 4.23 28.57
CA ILE A 844 -4.14 3.05 27.76
C ILE A 844 -4.23 3.47 26.29
N VAL A 845 -3.38 2.87 25.45
CA VAL A 845 -3.53 2.92 23.99
C VAL A 845 -4.66 1.95 23.64
N ALA A 846 -5.84 2.48 23.32
CA ALA A 846 -7.05 1.70 23.09
C ALA A 846 -6.92 0.84 21.83
N ILE A 847 -7.20 -0.47 21.96
CA ILE A 847 -7.11 -1.43 20.85
C ILE A 847 -8.40 -2.27 20.86
N PRO A 848 -9.28 -2.12 19.85
CA PRO A 848 -10.50 -2.91 19.74
C PRO A 848 -10.21 -4.41 19.75
N GLY A 849 -10.90 -5.16 20.62
CA GLY A 849 -10.75 -6.62 20.75
C GLY A 849 -9.55 -7.08 21.58
N HIS A 850 -8.73 -6.16 22.12
CA HIS A 850 -7.65 -6.52 23.03
C HIS A 850 -8.20 -6.99 24.38
N PRO A 851 -7.66 -8.06 25.01
CA PRO A 851 -8.19 -8.60 26.28
C PRO A 851 -8.27 -7.58 27.43
N ASN A 852 -7.39 -6.58 27.42
CA ASN A 852 -7.34 -5.51 28.43
C ASN A 852 -7.86 -4.15 27.91
N ASN A 853 -8.69 -4.14 26.87
CA ASN A 853 -9.15 -2.94 26.12
C ASN A 853 -8.05 -2.12 25.43
N GLY A 854 -6.78 -2.44 25.68
CA GLY A 854 -5.63 -1.79 25.09
C GLY A 854 -4.33 -2.18 25.78
N ILE A 855 -3.28 -1.43 25.50
CA ILE A 855 -1.94 -1.59 26.10
C ILE A 855 -1.63 -0.36 26.96
N LYS A 856 -1.19 -0.58 28.20
CA LYS A 856 -0.84 0.50 29.13
C LYS A 856 0.57 1.01 28.83
N VAL A 857 0.71 2.32 28.64
CA VAL A 857 2.02 2.98 28.42
C VAL A 857 2.44 3.77 29.65
N GLN A 858 3.70 3.61 30.06
CA GLN A 858 4.23 4.19 31.29
C GLN A 858 5.55 4.93 31.03
N LEU A 859 5.69 6.12 31.60
CA LEU A 859 6.96 6.85 31.71
C LEU A 859 7.51 6.62 33.11
N SER A 860 8.70 6.03 33.21
CA SER A 860 9.26 5.65 34.50
C SER A 860 10.79 5.71 34.52
N ASN A 861 11.36 5.82 35.71
CA ASN A 861 12.78 5.57 35.97
C ASN A 861 13.00 4.19 36.61
N ARG A 862 12.04 3.27 36.45
CA ARG A 862 12.13 1.88 36.89
C ARG A 862 13.39 1.22 36.32
N LEU A 863 14.16 0.59 37.20
CA LEU A 863 15.35 -0.17 36.82
C LEU A 863 14.94 -1.46 36.09
N PRO A 864 15.76 -1.96 35.14
CA PRO A 864 15.35 -3.01 34.22
C PRO A 864 14.83 -4.29 34.87
N HIS A 865 15.42 -4.71 36.00
CA HIS A 865 15.14 -6.01 36.63
C HIS A 865 14.41 -5.89 37.97
N THR A 866 13.91 -4.70 38.32
CA THR A 866 13.13 -4.50 39.55
C THR A 866 11.99 -5.53 39.64
N LYS A 867 11.68 -6.01 40.84
CA LYS A 867 10.55 -6.92 41.07
C LYS A 867 9.23 -6.25 40.64
N MET A 868 8.33 -7.03 40.05
CA MET A 868 6.96 -6.65 39.72
C MET A 868 6.07 -6.95 40.93
N THR A 869 5.22 -5.98 41.28
CA THR A 869 4.33 -6.06 42.44
C THR A 869 2.96 -5.51 42.07
N GLY A 870 1.94 -5.81 42.89
CA GLY A 870 0.59 -5.31 42.68
C GLY A 870 -0.01 -5.80 41.36
N GLU A 871 -0.57 -4.90 40.55
CA GLU A 871 -1.21 -5.24 39.27
C GLU A 871 -0.25 -5.84 38.22
N ASN A 872 1.06 -5.76 38.44
CA ASN A 872 2.08 -6.30 37.53
C ASN A 872 2.64 -7.65 37.98
N GLU A 873 2.28 -8.13 39.17
CA GLU A 873 2.75 -9.41 39.68
C GLU A 873 2.32 -10.57 38.78
N GLY A 874 3.23 -11.50 38.48
CA GLY A 874 2.97 -12.67 37.62
C GLY A 874 3.03 -12.43 36.10
N LYS A 875 3.20 -11.18 35.65
CA LYS A 875 3.49 -10.86 34.24
C LYS A 875 4.88 -11.36 33.84
N LEU A 876 5.12 -11.57 32.55
CA LEU A 876 6.44 -11.86 32.01
C LEU A 876 7.22 -10.55 31.80
N LEU A 877 8.31 -10.35 32.53
CA LEU A 877 9.21 -9.23 32.32
C LEU A 877 10.06 -9.45 31.05
N VAL A 878 9.92 -8.54 30.08
CA VAL A 878 10.71 -8.52 28.84
C VAL A 878 11.53 -7.24 28.80
N VAL A 879 12.85 -7.36 28.84
CA VAL A 879 13.78 -6.24 28.94
C VAL A 879 14.54 -6.06 27.63
N SER A 880 14.49 -4.85 27.08
CA SER A 880 15.37 -4.45 25.98
C SER A 880 16.64 -3.80 26.52
N TYR A 881 17.78 -4.06 25.86
CA TYR A 881 18.98 -3.24 26.01
C TYR A 881 19.43 -2.73 24.63
N ALA A 882 20.01 -1.53 24.61
CA ALA A 882 20.63 -0.99 23.41
C ALA A 882 21.94 -1.73 23.17
N TRP A 883 22.12 -2.30 21.98
CA TRP A 883 23.32 -3.02 21.54
C TRP A 883 23.96 -2.32 20.33
N ASP A 884 25.22 -2.65 20.04
CA ASP A 884 26.00 -2.15 18.89
C ASP A 884 25.95 -3.13 17.70
N GLY A 885 25.85 -2.59 16.48
CA GLY A 885 25.78 -3.36 15.24
C GLY A 885 27.06 -4.15 14.90
N ASN A 886 28.21 -3.78 15.44
CA ASN A 886 29.51 -4.36 15.14
C ASN A 886 30.30 -4.80 16.38
N ALA A 887 29.63 -4.99 17.53
CA ALA A 887 30.25 -5.54 18.74
C ALA A 887 29.60 -6.85 19.19
N LEU A 888 30.35 -7.68 19.92
CA LEU A 888 29.79 -8.79 20.69
C LEU A 888 28.88 -8.25 21.83
N PRO A 889 27.94 -9.06 22.34
CA PRO A 889 27.07 -8.64 23.45
C PRO A 889 27.90 -8.12 24.63
N GLY A 890 27.54 -6.94 25.11
CA GLY A 890 28.22 -6.24 26.22
C GLY A 890 29.24 -5.19 25.79
N ASN A 891 29.71 -5.19 24.54
CA ASN A 891 30.61 -4.17 23.95
C ASN A 891 31.75 -3.70 24.90
N GLU A 892 31.59 -2.55 25.58
CA GLU A 892 32.54 -1.99 26.55
C GLU A 892 32.87 -2.92 27.72
N PHE A 893 32.00 -3.89 28.01
CA PHE A 893 32.21 -4.97 28.96
C PHE A 893 33.56 -5.64 28.70
N TRP A 894 33.87 -6.00 27.46
CA TRP A 894 35.10 -6.70 27.09
C TRP A 894 36.38 -5.85 27.25
N ASN A 895 36.23 -4.55 27.50
CA ASN A 895 37.31 -3.63 27.85
C ASN A 895 37.42 -3.39 29.37
N GLY A 896 36.62 -4.08 30.19
CA GLY A 896 36.56 -3.91 31.64
C GLY A 896 35.77 -2.67 32.09
N SER A 897 35.08 -1.98 31.18
CA SER A 897 34.31 -0.78 31.49
C SER A 897 32.84 -1.14 31.77
N LEU A 898 32.56 -1.49 33.02
CA LEU A 898 31.29 -2.10 33.43
C LEU A 898 30.10 -1.12 33.55
N THR A 899 30.35 0.19 33.45
CA THR A 899 29.35 1.24 33.72
C THR A 899 29.17 2.24 32.57
N ALA A 900 29.90 2.05 31.46
CA ALA A 900 29.95 3.03 30.37
C ALA A 900 28.59 3.27 29.69
N SER A 901 27.82 2.20 29.44
CA SER A 901 26.59 2.25 28.66
C SER A 901 25.58 1.20 29.13
N GLY A 902 24.48 1.03 28.38
CA GLY A 902 23.49 -0.02 28.64
C GLY A 902 24.03 -1.43 28.36
N ASP A 903 24.94 -1.57 27.39
CA ASP A 903 25.59 -2.82 27.01
C ASP A 903 26.32 -3.51 28.18
N PRO A 904 27.33 -2.88 28.83
CA PRO A 904 28.04 -3.50 29.93
C PRO A 904 27.16 -3.65 31.17
N ALA A 905 26.18 -2.77 31.36
CA ALA A 905 25.23 -2.89 32.45
C ALA A 905 24.39 -4.18 32.31
N ALA A 906 23.87 -4.46 31.11
CA ALA A 906 23.15 -5.69 30.81
C ALA A 906 24.05 -6.94 30.92
N ALA A 907 25.30 -6.87 30.40
CA ALA A 907 26.26 -7.95 30.52
C ALA A 907 26.72 -8.21 31.97
N SER A 908 26.62 -7.20 32.83
CA SER A 908 26.96 -7.30 34.26
C SER A 908 25.78 -7.71 35.14
N SER A 909 24.55 -7.66 34.65
CA SER A 909 23.36 -8.06 35.41
C SER A 909 22.73 -9.38 34.95
N THR A 910 23.16 -9.89 33.79
CA THR A 910 22.58 -11.04 33.10
C THR A 910 23.63 -11.90 32.40
N GLN A 911 23.22 -13.03 31.82
CA GLN A 911 24.12 -14.01 31.21
C GLN A 911 24.46 -13.69 29.73
N ILE A 912 24.11 -12.51 29.18
CA ILE A 912 24.21 -12.23 27.73
C ILE A 912 25.62 -12.40 27.14
N ALA A 913 26.67 -12.15 27.93
CA ALA A 913 28.06 -12.31 27.47
C ALA A 913 28.42 -13.77 27.14
N GLU A 914 27.70 -14.75 27.70
CA GLU A 914 27.80 -16.18 27.35
C GLU A 914 26.64 -16.61 26.43
N LEU A 915 25.41 -16.23 26.79
CA LEU A 915 24.21 -16.76 26.12
C LEU A 915 24.00 -16.18 24.72
N HIS A 916 24.26 -14.88 24.52
CA HIS A 916 24.06 -14.20 23.23
C HIS A 916 25.33 -14.20 22.36
N ASN A 917 26.44 -14.75 22.86
CA ASN A 917 27.72 -14.76 22.16
C ASN A 917 27.83 -15.99 21.23
N PRO A 918 27.92 -15.79 19.89
CA PRO A 918 27.96 -16.89 18.92
C PRO A 918 29.21 -17.76 18.98
N HIS A 919 30.28 -17.28 19.62
CA HIS A 919 31.50 -18.07 19.83
C HIS A 919 31.45 -18.94 21.08
N ILE A 920 30.44 -18.76 21.94
CA ILE A 920 30.27 -19.51 23.19
C ILE A 920 29.02 -20.38 23.11
N ASN A 921 27.86 -19.80 22.82
CA ASN A 921 26.61 -20.53 22.73
C ASN A 921 26.26 -20.89 21.27
N SER A 922 26.33 -22.18 20.94
CA SER A 922 25.99 -22.68 19.59
C SER A 922 24.51 -22.53 19.20
N LYS A 923 23.64 -22.05 20.10
CA LYS A 923 22.27 -21.64 19.75
C LYS A 923 22.18 -20.29 19.06
N VAL A 924 23.22 -19.46 19.15
CA VAL A 924 23.32 -18.18 18.42
C VAL A 924 23.93 -18.44 17.04
N THR A 925 23.11 -18.97 16.14
CA THR A 925 23.50 -19.34 14.77
C THR A 925 22.35 -19.06 13.82
N ALA A 926 22.67 -18.83 12.54
CA ALA A 926 21.68 -18.66 11.48
C ALA A 926 20.71 -19.85 11.38
N LYS A 927 21.16 -21.07 11.68
CA LYS A 927 20.28 -22.25 11.71
C LYS A 927 19.17 -22.17 12.75
N ASN A 928 19.29 -21.29 13.75
CA ASN A 928 18.27 -21.05 14.78
C ASN A 928 17.55 -19.72 14.57
N LEU A 929 17.72 -19.07 13.40
CA LEU A 929 17.10 -17.79 13.09
C LEU A 929 15.58 -17.87 13.18
N ARG A 930 15.02 -16.87 13.86
CA ARG A 930 13.59 -16.62 13.93
C ARG A 930 13.20 -15.40 13.13
N VAL A 931 12.01 -15.45 12.54
CA VAL A 931 11.42 -14.35 11.78
C VAL A 931 10.24 -13.80 12.57
N ALA A 932 10.27 -12.50 12.83
CA ALA A 932 9.20 -11.75 13.47
C ALA A 932 8.32 -11.05 12.44
N GLY A 933 7.01 -11.06 12.68
CA GLY A 933 6.01 -10.33 11.90
C GLY A 933 4.63 -10.40 12.56
N PRO A 934 3.55 -9.92 11.90
CA PRO A 934 2.20 -9.93 12.47
C PRO A 934 1.64 -11.32 12.84
N PHE A 935 2.27 -12.38 12.33
CA PHE A 935 1.99 -13.79 12.67
C PHE A 935 2.69 -14.25 13.96
N GLY A 936 3.47 -13.40 14.63
CA GLY A 936 4.31 -13.73 15.78
C GLY A 936 5.75 -14.01 15.37
N VAL A 937 6.43 -14.89 16.11
CA VAL A 937 7.83 -15.26 15.86
C VAL A 937 7.92 -16.76 15.52
N ILE A 938 8.44 -17.08 14.33
CA ILE A 938 8.54 -18.46 13.82
C ILE A 938 9.97 -18.79 13.38
N SER A 939 10.30 -20.07 13.19
CA SER A 939 11.59 -20.44 12.59
C SER A 939 11.68 -20.01 11.13
N PHE A 940 12.87 -19.63 10.68
CA PHE A 940 13.13 -19.30 9.28
C PHE A 940 12.68 -20.41 8.32
N SER A 941 12.89 -21.68 8.70
CA SER A 941 12.42 -22.86 7.94
C SER A 941 10.90 -22.91 7.72
N LYS A 942 10.10 -22.32 8.63
CA LYS A 942 8.64 -22.28 8.55
C LYS A 942 8.10 -21.00 7.90
N TYR A 943 8.97 -20.08 7.48
CA TYR A 943 8.53 -18.80 6.90
C TYR A 943 7.77 -18.98 5.58
N ARG A 944 8.01 -20.06 4.83
CA ARG A 944 7.25 -20.41 3.62
C ARG A 944 5.74 -20.44 3.87
N ASP A 945 5.31 -21.02 4.98
CA ASP A 945 3.90 -21.26 5.30
C ASP A 945 3.13 -19.94 5.46
N VAL A 946 3.78 -18.91 6.01
CA VAL A 946 3.19 -17.58 6.19
C VAL A 946 3.40 -16.66 4.99
N ALA A 947 4.45 -16.87 4.20
CA ALA A 947 4.73 -16.10 2.99
C ALA A 947 3.70 -16.39 1.88
N MET A 948 3.33 -17.66 1.70
CA MET A 948 2.40 -18.09 0.63
C MET A 948 0.93 -17.75 0.90
N LEU A 949 0.54 -17.57 2.17
CA LEU A 949 -0.80 -17.09 2.53
C LEU A 949 -1.01 -15.63 2.13
N ASN A 950 0.06 -14.81 2.19
CA ASN A 950 0.04 -13.42 1.76
C ASN A 950 -0.02 -13.23 0.24
N SER A 951 0.52 -14.15 -0.56
CA SER A 951 0.45 -14.06 -2.03
C SER A 951 -0.92 -14.42 -2.60
N LYS A 952 -1.83 -14.93 -1.76
CA LYS A 952 -3.21 -15.32 -2.10
C LYS A 952 -4.28 -14.37 -1.54
N MET A 953 -3.87 -13.38 -0.75
CA MET A 953 -4.70 -12.30 -0.20
C MET A 953 -4.33 -10.99 -0.90
#